data_AF-A0A6J1RIX2-F1
#
_entry.id   AF-A0A6J1RIX2-F1
#
_cell.length_a   1.000
_cell.length_b   1.000
_cell.length_c   1.000
_cell.angle_alpha   90.00
_cell.angle_beta   90.00
_cell.angle_gamma   90.00
#
_symmetry.space_group_name_H-M   'P 1'
#
loop_
_entity.id
_entity.type
_entity.pdbx_description
1 polymer ?
#
loop_
_entity_poly.entity_id
_entity_poly.type
_entity_poly.pdbx_seq_one_letter_code
_entity_poly.pdbx_strand_id
1 'polypeptide(L)'
;MVRKHAGDLAVRHDFNQKLLSEHSVQLETEDHLYRLSGNTESSLRQEAREFEKEWTDVNRRVSNVEKELLKMMRKLAEAKQMVQFDEDSLRKWEEMLAQKEEDNQLIENYMKQDTQKYKELEQKRQKLSMELETYRQAIVKNVGEVQEMEIVLDRTAKLYMEALKERRQMINQWTQSVNVLRQRDNDIQNSLKEIETLREIGREKKNNLEEVEQFLKDQVVNNKQLEELIKRSEKELGVVQEKKRKVTETIDIYGIELHTQKKLVGDLARRTQQIRANAKRKRIEIENKHIKVDNCKKRISDLTLTLEEIESQKLNVEERTKRLEKMIEHDEKRKSAIVKELNRLQGAILRATKRIVELENERKILQMEMQSEHKKVDLLNTLLTKENKLLGEKKEALYQVDFNLQKCEMKLEQIRGHERDKNEAEKKQARIEELQAVLKEKTATSKLLQNQIVSLEHDMRKVSSCLSSENEELERLRSKKQDLLLLLDGGEKRLKIAQSRNEERQVEENIMRLRVSQLERMTSNVSDKVYDLEKYRLHLEAALRERATEIAAQKEALAVQKRVAGNECSELRTAIAERKSRIRQLQARYDSGVATMGATPDGAPMSTAYLKIQSAQERYMLREQGDKLDEAIKRTEQEIRSMETTLRVVNVCNDKYRDSMSAVDQDGPEWTEQKKLDEQMHDARQKLLQKQMQLQQLFEELQKAQNDYTQLLDDIEKAKEEKENKERYLSGIEKQTTEQGEKISRADKSLRKAQKDIQNLYISKRDDTVLLQQREVELRELQEQNALVLQDIAEFTIRHVEAEAYVKKLLMAKNIELPCFPPSIRSPMSPSGSSIGSIDQPLKSTSRMSVFTSSRESIGSVVKIEPQFGEPASNASRKTTKSDPASKKSLSLPKRSTIVHEKQQSRKKS
;
A
#
# COMPACT_ATOMS: atom_id res chain seq x y z
N MET A 1 -84.07 11.70 -191.45
CA MET A 1 -83.17 12.37 -190.48
C MET A 1 -83.84 12.64 -189.13
N VAL A 2 -85.04 13.23 -189.05
CA VAL A 2 -85.65 13.69 -187.78
C VAL A 2 -85.88 12.58 -186.73
N ARG A 3 -86.21 11.35 -187.14
CA ARG A 3 -86.48 10.25 -186.21
C ARG A 3 -85.23 9.70 -185.50
N LYS A 4 -84.03 9.87 -186.07
CA LYS A 4 -82.76 9.49 -185.43
C LYS A 4 -82.35 10.53 -184.36
N HIS A 5 -82.62 11.81 -184.60
CA HIS A 5 -82.24 12.88 -183.68
C HIS A 5 -83.05 12.86 -182.36
N ALA A 6 -84.33 12.46 -182.41
CA ALA A 6 -85.16 12.31 -181.21
C ALA A 6 -84.69 11.15 -180.31
N GLY A 7 -84.19 10.05 -180.90
CA GLY A 7 -83.60 8.94 -180.15
C GLY A 7 -82.31 9.33 -179.44
N ASP A 8 -81.43 10.09 -180.12
CA ASP A 8 -80.18 10.58 -179.53
C ASP A 8 -80.43 11.56 -178.37
N LEU A 9 -81.48 12.38 -178.44
CA LEU A 9 -81.88 13.31 -177.38
C LEU A 9 -82.40 12.60 -176.12
N ALA A 10 -83.21 11.55 -176.29
CA ALA A 10 -83.69 10.74 -175.16
C ALA A 10 -82.55 10.01 -174.46
N VAL A 11 -81.62 9.42 -175.23
CA VAL A 11 -80.42 8.76 -174.66
C VAL A 11 -79.55 9.77 -173.92
N ARG A 12 -79.39 11.01 -174.41
CA ARG A 12 -78.66 12.07 -173.71
C ARG A 12 -79.37 12.53 -172.44
N HIS A 13 -80.70 12.63 -172.45
CA HIS A 13 -81.47 12.97 -171.26
C HIS A 13 -81.30 11.90 -170.17
N ASP A 14 -81.47 10.63 -170.52
CA ASP A 14 -81.31 9.53 -169.57
C ASP A 14 -79.87 9.42 -169.04
N PHE A 15 -78.87 9.69 -169.90
CA PHE A 15 -77.46 9.75 -169.47
C PHE A 15 -77.22 10.90 -168.49
N ASN A 16 -77.72 12.11 -168.79
CA ASN A 16 -77.60 13.26 -167.88
C ASN A 16 -78.36 13.04 -166.57
N GLN A 17 -79.53 12.40 -166.60
CA GLN A 17 -80.31 12.11 -165.39
C GLN A 17 -79.60 11.08 -164.51
N LYS A 18 -78.98 10.05 -165.11
CA LYS A 18 -78.10 9.12 -164.38
C LYS A 18 -76.91 9.84 -163.75
N LEU A 19 -76.24 10.71 -164.52
CA LEU A 19 -75.11 11.49 -164.03
C LEU A 19 -75.50 12.41 -162.85
N LEU A 20 -76.66 13.07 -162.93
CA LEU A 20 -77.19 13.89 -161.83
C LEU A 20 -77.53 13.04 -160.59
N SER A 21 -78.10 11.84 -160.78
CA SER A 21 -78.37 10.94 -159.65
C SER A 21 -77.09 10.42 -159.00
N GLU A 22 -76.06 10.11 -159.78
CA GLU A 22 -74.74 9.70 -159.28
C GLU A 22 -74.06 10.85 -158.52
N HIS A 23 -74.11 12.07 -159.04
CA HIS A 23 -73.60 13.24 -158.32
C HIS A 23 -74.39 13.55 -157.04
N SER A 24 -75.71 13.38 -157.03
CA SER A 24 -76.52 13.53 -155.81
C SER A 24 -76.12 12.52 -154.74
N VAL A 25 -75.96 11.25 -155.12
CA VAL A 25 -75.50 10.19 -154.20
C VAL A 25 -74.08 10.48 -153.70
N GLN A 26 -73.18 10.96 -154.57
CA GLN A 26 -71.84 11.37 -154.14
C GLN A 26 -71.90 12.50 -153.10
N LEU A 27 -72.72 13.53 -153.32
CA LEU A 27 -72.88 14.65 -152.38
C LEU A 27 -73.41 14.19 -151.02
N GLU A 28 -74.39 13.27 -151.01
CA GLU A 28 -74.91 12.67 -149.77
C GLU A 28 -73.84 11.85 -149.04
N THR A 29 -73.00 11.10 -149.76
CA THR A 29 -71.88 10.37 -149.15
C THR A 29 -70.82 11.30 -148.57
N GLU A 30 -70.50 12.42 -149.24
CA GLU A 30 -69.57 13.42 -148.74
C GLU A 30 -70.11 14.14 -147.50
N ASP A 31 -71.39 14.51 -147.50
CA ASP A 31 -72.05 15.12 -146.33
C ASP A 31 -72.11 14.16 -145.13
N HIS A 32 -72.38 12.86 -145.37
CA HIS A 32 -72.28 11.84 -144.34
C HIS A 32 -70.86 11.71 -143.77
N LEU A 33 -69.82 11.67 -144.63
CA LEU A 33 -68.43 11.62 -144.20
C LEU A 33 -68.01 12.86 -143.42
N TYR A 34 -68.47 14.05 -143.84
CA TYR A 34 -68.22 15.30 -143.12
C TYR A 34 -68.84 15.30 -141.73
N ARG A 35 -70.11 14.86 -141.59
CA ARG A 35 -70.76 14.71 -140.28
C ARG A 35 -70.06 13.68 -139.40
N LEU A 36 -69.64 12.56 -139.97
CA LEU A 36 -68.88 11.55 -139.23
C LEU A 36 -67.56 12.13 -138.72
N SER A 37 -66.83 12.87 -139.56
CA SER A 37 -65.62 13.59 -139.17
C SER A 37 -65.89 14.61 -138.06
N GLY A 38 -66.93 15.43 -138.17
CA GLY A 38 -67.31 16.40 -137.14
C GLY A 38 -67.71 15.76 -135.80
N ASN A 39 -68.37 14.61 -135.84
CA ASN A 39 -68.67 13.81 -134.65
C ASN A 39 -67.40 13.23 -134.02
N THR A 40 -66.49 12.68 -134.82
CA THR A 40 -65.20 12.18 -134.32
C THR A 40 -64.34 13.29 -133.74
N GLU A 41 -64.31 14.48 -134.36
CA GLU A 41 -63.61 15.64 -133.84
C GLU A 41 -64.22 16.09 -132.50
N SER A 42 -65.55 16.10 -132.38
CA SER A 42 -66.23 16.44 -131.13
C SER A 42 -65.94 15.42 -130.02
N SER A 43 -65.89 14.12 -130.36
CA SER A 43 -65.49 13.05 -129.43
C SER A 43 -64.05 13.24 -128.95
N LEU A 44 -63.11 13.45 -129.88
CA LEU A 44 -61.70 13.69 -129.54
C LEU A 44 -61.50 14.96 -128.70
N ARG A 45 -62.26 16.03 -128.97
CA ARG A 45 -62.25 17.25 -128.14
C ARG A 45 -62.79 16.98 -126.73
N GLN A 46 -63.77 16.10 -126.58
CA GLN A 46 -64.27 15.71 -125.27
C GLN A 46 -63.22 14.89 -124.51
N GLU A 47 -62.62 13.88 -125.14
CA GLU A 47 -61.54 13.08 -124.57
C GLU A 47 -60.35 13.95 -124.15
N ALA A 48 -59.95 14.93 -124.98
CA ALA A 48 -58.88 15.88 -124.63
C ALA A 48 -59.19 16.68 -123.37
N ARG A 49 -60.45 17.12 -123.18
CA ARG A 49 -60.88 17.84 -121.97
C ARG A 49 -60.92 16.92 -120.75
N GLU A 50 -61.29 15.65 -120.93
CA GLU A 50 -61.27 14.65 -119.87
C GLU A 50 -59.83 14.39 -119.42
N PHE A 51 -58.89 14.20 -120.35
CA PHE A 51 -57.46 14.09 -120.03
C PHE A 51 -56.89 15.35 -119.37
N GLU A 52 -57.30 16.55 -119.78
CA GLU A 52 -56.85 17.79 -119.14
C GLU A 52 -57.34 17.90 -117.69
N LYS A 53 -58.58 17.48 -117.41
CA LYS A 53 -59.10 17.37 -116.04
C LYS A 53 -58.32 16.35 -115.22
N GLU A 54 -58.10 15.16 -115.76
CA GLU A 54 -57.30 14.13 -115.07
C GLU A 54 -55.87 14.61 -114.81
N TRP A 55 -55.26 15.28 -115.78
CA TRP A 55 -53.92 15.86 -115.65
C TRP A 55 -53.87 16.89 -114.52
N THR A 56 -54.83 17.82 -114.45
CA THR A 56 -54.88 18.82 -113.36
C THR A 56 -55.12 18.18 -111.99
N ASP A 57 -55.95 17.14 -111.91
CA ASP A 57 -56.19 16.40 -110.66
C ASP A 57 -54.99 15.57 -110.21
N VAL A 58 -54.27 14.93 -111.14
CA VAL A 58 -53.00 14.24 -110.85
C VAL A 58 -51.97 15.26 -110.39
N ASN A 59 -51.81 16.38 -111.10
CA ASN A 59 -50.83 17.41 -110.74
C ASN A 59 -51.13 18.02 -109.35
N ARG A 60 -52.41 18.26 -109.03
CA ARG A 60 -52.83 18.69 -107.68
C ARG A 60 -52.46 17.66 -106.61
N ARG A 61 -52.68 16.37 -106.87
CA ARG A 61 -52.29 15.28 -105.95
C ARG A 61 -50.78 15.23 -105.75
N VAL A 62 -50.00 15.32 -106.83
CA VAL A 62 -48.54 15.36 -106.79
C VAL A 62 -48.05 16.55 -105.96
N SER A 63 -48.54 17.76 -106.24
CA SER A 63 -48.16 18.95 -105.46
C SER A 63 -48.52 18.84 -103.97
N ASN A 64 -49.63 18.16 -103.63
CA ASN A 64 -49.98 17.92 -102.22
C ASN A 64 -49.02 16.92 -101.57
N VAL A 65 -48.66 15.84 -102.26
CA VAL A 65 -47.68 14.86 -101.78
C VAL A 65 -46.30 15.49 -101.61
N GLU A 66 -45.85 16.33 -102.56
CA GLU A 66 -44.59 17.08 -102.45
C GLU A 66 -44.59 18.02 -101.24
N LYS A 67 -45.69 18.74 -100.98
CA LYS A 67 -45.82 19.58 -99.79
C LYS A 67 -45.76 18.78 -98.50
N GLU A 68 -46.42 17.62 -98.43
CA GLU A 68 -46.35 16.74 -97.27
C GLU A 68 -44.97 16.12 -97.10
N LEU A 69 -44.30 15.73 -98.20
CA LEU A 69 -42.92 15.25 -98.18
C LEU A 69 -41.98 16.30 -97.62
N LEU A 70 -42.09 17.57 -98.05
CA LEU A 70 -41.29 18.67 -97.52
C LEU A 70 -41.56 18.95 -96.04
N LYS A 71 -42.82 18.79 -95.58
CA LYS A 71 -43.15 18.87 -94.14
C LYS A 71 -42.51 17.73 -93.36
N MET A 72 -42.59 16.50 -93.86
CA MET A 72 -41.98 15.34 -93.22
C MET A 72 -40.46 15.41 -93.21
N MET A 73 -39.82 15.90 -94.28
CA MET A 73 -38.38 16.13 -94.33
C MET A 73 -37.93 17.16 -93.29
N ARG A 74 -38.71 18.25 -93.09
CA ARG A 74 -38.43 19.23 -92.03
C ARG A 74 -38.56 18.62 -90.64
N LYS A 75 -39.64 17.89 -90.37
CA LYS A 75 -39.82 17.18 -89.09
C LYS A 75 -38.70 16.16 -88.83
N LEU A 76 -38.24 15.47 -89.87
CA LEU A 76 -37.12 14.54 -89.78
C LEU A 76 -35.81 15.27 -89.46
N ALA A 77 -35.57 16.45 -90.05
CA ALA A 77 -34.40 17.26 -89.74
C ALA A 77 -34.43 17.79 -88.30
N GLU A 78 -35.59 18.28 -87.84
CA GLU A 78 -35.80 18.70 -86.44
C GLU A 78 -35.57 17.53 -85.47
N ALA A 79 -36.13 16.35 -85.76
CA ALA A 79 -35.93 15.16 -84.94
C ALA A 79 -34.45 14.73 -84.90
N LYS A 80 -33.74 14.77 -86.03
CA LYS A 80 -32.30 14.49 -86.07
C LYS A 80 -31.48 15.46 -85.21
N GLN A 81 -31.81 16.75 -85.26
CA GLN A 81 -31.14 17.74 -84.43
C GLN A 81 -31.40 17.51 -82.93
N MET A 82 -32.63 17.15 -82.56
CA MET A 82 -32.96 16.78 -81.18
C MET A 82 -32.18 15.55 -80.72
N VAL A 83 -32.13 14.50 -81.54
CA VAL A 83 -31.36 13.29 -81.22
C VAL A 83 -29.87 13.61 -81.06
N GLN A 84 -29.29 14.44 -81.93
CA GLN A 84 -27.89 14.87 -81.78
C GLN A 84 -27.65 15.66 -80.49
N PHE A 85 -28.57 16.55 -80.12
CA PHE A 85 -28.48 17.29 -78.86
C PHE A 85 -28.58 16.37 -77.64
N ASP A 86 -29.47 15.39 -77.68
CA ASP A 86 -29.64 14.40 -76.62
C ASP A 86 -28.40 13.48 -76.51
N GLU A 87 -27.82 13.04 -77.64
CA GLU A 87 -26.56 12.30 -77.69
C GLU A 87 -25.39 13.10 -77.10
N ASP A 88 -25.24 14.37 -77.47
CA ASP A 88 -24.20 15.24 -76.93
C ASP A 88 -24.39 15.50 -75.44
N SER A 89 -25.64 15.62 -74.99
CA SER A 89 -25.96 15.78 -73.57
C SER A 89 -25.63 14.51 -72.78
N LEU A 90 -25.99 13.33 -73.30
CA LEU A 90 -25.67 12.04 -72.69
C LEU A 90 -24.16 11.83 -72.58
N ARG A 91 -23.38 12.12 -73.62
CA ARG A 91 -21.90 12.03 -73.56
C ARG A 91 -21.32 12.89 -72.45
N LYS A 92 -21.80 14.13 -72.27
CA LYS A 92 -21.36 15.00 -71.17
C LYS A 92 -21.71 14.42 -69.80
N TRP A 93 -22.87 13.78 -69.66
CA TRP A 93 -23.25 13.11 -68.42
C TRP A 93 -22.38 11.88 -68.15
N GLU A 94 -22.07 11.08 -69.18
CA GLU A 94 -21.16 9.95 -69.09
C GLU A 94 -19.74 10.38 -68.67
N GLU A 95 -19.21 11.45 -69.29
CA GLU A 95 -17.91 12.03 -68.92
C GLU A 95 -17.89 12.53 -67.47
N MET A 96 -18.95 13.24 -67.03
CA MET A 96 -19.04 13.69 -65.63
C MET A 96 -19.21 12.54 -64.64
N LEU A 97 -19.89 11.46 -65.01
CA LEU A 97 -19.99 10.26 -64.18
C LEU A 97 -18.64 9.55 -64.07
N ALA A 98 -17.91 9.40 -65.19
CA ALA A 98 -16.58 8.83 -65.19
C ALA A 98 -15.60 9.63 -64.31
N GLN A 99 -15.60 10.96 -64.43
CA GLN A 99 -14.79 11.83 -63.56
C GLN A 99 -15.13 11.67 -62.08
N LYS A 100 -16.42 11.60 -61.73
CA LYS A 100 -16.84 11.35 -60.34
C LYS A 100 -16.43 9.97 -59.84
N GLU A 101 -16.44 8.97 -60.72
CA GLU A 101 -15.99 7.63 -60.37
C GLU A 101 -14.47 7.59 -60.13
N GLU A 102 -13.69 8.31 -60.93
CA GLU A 102 -12.25 8.52 -60.71
C GLU A 102 -11.98 9.26 -59.38
N ASP A 103 -12.73 10.33 -59.08
CA ASP A 103 -12.64 11.05 -57.81
C ASP A 103 -12.98 10.14 -56.61
N ASN A 104 -14.05 9.34 -56.73
CA ASN A 104 -14.45 8.38 -55.69
C ASN A 104 -13.37 7.31 -55.46
N GLN A 105 -12.76 6.79 -56.54
CA GLN A 105 -11.65 5.85 -56.44
C GLN A 105 -10.43 6.50 -55.76
N LEU A 106 -10.14 7.78 -56.05
CA LEU A 106 -9.08 8.52 -55.41
C LEU A 106 -9.34 8.70 -53.90
N ILE A 107 -10.58 9.04 -53.52
CA ILE A 107 -10.99 9.11 -52.11
C ILE A 107 -10.85 7.75 -51.43
N GLU A 108 -11.27 6.66 -52.07
CA GLU A 108 -11.14 5.32 -51.51
C GLU A 108 -9.66 4.93 -51.32
N ASN A 109 -8.80 5.31 -52.26
CA ASN A 109 -7.36 5.11 -52.15
C ASN A 109 -6.75 5.91 -50.98
N TYR A 110 -7.16 7.18 -50.78
CA TYR A 110 -6.73 7.95 -49.61
C TYR A 110 -7.23 7.34 -48.30
N MET A 111 -8.48 6.87 -48.25
CA MET A 111 -9.02 6.16 -47.08
C MET A 111 -8.24 4.88 -46.77
N LYS A 112 -7.84 4.12 -47.80
CA LYS A 112 -6.97 2.94 -47.64
C LYS A 112 -5.59 3.31 -47.10
N GLN A 113 -4.99 4.39 -47.60
CA GLN A 113 -3.70 4.89 -47.11
C GLN A 113 -3.79 5.38 -45.67
N ASP A 114 -4.83 6.13 -45.31
CA ASP A 114 -5.05 6.64 -43.96
C ASP A 114 -5.31 5.50 -42.98
N THR A 115 -6.11 4.51 -43.35
CA THR A 115 -6.34 3.32 -42.51
C THR A 115 -5.08 2.48 -42.32
N GLN A 116 -4.24 2.34 -43.37
CA GLN A 116 -2.92 1.72 -43.24
C GLN A 116 -2.03 2.54 -42.29
N LYS A 117 -2.01 3.87 -42.44
CA LYS A 117 -1.18 4.73 -41.60
C LYS A 117 -1.60 4.70 -40.14
N TYR A 118 -2.92 4.70 -39.90
CA TYR A 118 -3.50 4.52 -38.59
C TYR A 118 -3.06 3.19 -37.95
N LYS A 119 -3.15 2.08 -38.69
CA LYS A 119 -2.70 0.76 -38.21
C LYS A 119 -1.21 0.75 -37.86
N GLU A 120 -0.35 1.37 -38.68
CA GLU A 120 1.08 1.50 -38.39
C GLU A 120 1.33 2.28 -37.09
N LEU A 121 0.66 3.44 -36.92
CA LEU A 121 0.81 4.28 -35.74
C LEU A 121 0.27 3.58 -34.49
N GLU A 122 -0.85 2.87 -34.60
CA GLU A 122 -1.43 2.11 -33.49
C GLU A 122 -0.53 0.95 -33.07
N GLN A 123 0.06 0.22 -34.02
CA GLN A 123 1.07 -0.81 -33.71
C GLN A 123 2.31 -0.20 -33.03
N LYS A 124 2.79 0.96 -33.49
CA LYS A 124 3.89 1.68 -32.83
C LYS A 124 3.52 2.10 -31.41
N ARG A 125 2.31 2.64 -31.21
CA ARG A 125 1.78 3.03 -29.89
C ARG A 125 1.72 1.83 -28.95
N GLN A 126 1.24 0.68 -29.43
CA GLN A 126 1.17 -0.55 -28.64
C GLN A 126 2.56 -1.06 -28.25
N LYS A 127 3.51 -1.11 -29.19
CA LYS A 127 4.91 -1.50 -28.90
C LYS A 127 5.55 -0.58 -27.85
N LEU A 128 5.45 0.73 -28.03
CA LEU A 128 5.97 1.70 -27.07
C LEU A 128 5.28 1.60 -25.70
N SER A 129 3.98 1.30 -25.67
CA SER A 129 3.25 1.08 -24.41
C SER A 129 3.72 -0.18 -23.68
N MET A 130 3.99 -1.27 -24.42
CA MET A 130 4.58 -2.49 -23.86
C MET A 130 5.99 -2.25 -23.34
N GLU A 131 6.85 -1.58 -24.12
CA GLU A 131 8.21 -1.23 -23.71
C GLU A 131 8.19 -0.37 -22.44
N LEU A 132 7.34 0.65 -22.39
CA LEU A 132 7.17 1.51 -21.22
C LEU A 132 6.74 0.71 -19.98
N GLU A 133 5.83 -0.25 -20.13
CA GLU A 133 5.41 -1.12 -19.04
C GLU A 133 6.54 -2.05 -18.58
N THR A 134 7.33 -2.61 -19.50
CA THR A 134 8.51 -3.41 -19.14
C THR A 134 9.55 -2.57 -18.39
N TYR A 135 9.78 -1.32 -18.78
CA TYR A 135 10.66 -0.40 -18.07
C TYR A 135 10.11 -0.04 -16.68
N ARG A 136 8.81 0.20 -16.55
CA ARG A 136 8.17 0.43 -15.24
C ARG A 136 8.36 -0.76 -14.31
N GLN A 137 8.10 -1.97 -14.80
CA GLN A 137 8.28 -3.20 -14.01
C GLN A 137 9.74 -3.40 -13.61
N ALA A 138 10.69 -3.15 -14.51
CA ALA A 138 12.12 -3.19 -14.21
C ALA A 138 12.53 -2.15 -13.16
N ILE A 139 12.02 -0.92 -13.25
CA ILE A 139 12.28 0.14 -12.26
C ILE A 139 11.71 -0.26 -10.89
N VAL A 140 10.45 -0.71 -10.83
CA VAL A 140 9.83 -1.15 -9.57
C VAL A 140 10.62 -2.29 -8.93
N LYS A 141 11.04 -3.28 -9.73
CA LYS A 141 11.88 -4.39 -9.28
C LYS A 141 13.21 -3.89 -8.73
N ASN A 142 13.93 -3.06 -9.48
CA ASN A 142 15.23 -2.52 -9.05
C ASN A 142 15.11 -1.65 -7.79
N VAL A 143 14.05 -0.84 -7.68
CA VAL A 143 13.77 -0.04 -6.47
C VAL A 143 13.50 -0.96 -5.28
N GLY A 144 12.72 -2.03 -5.46
CA GLY A 144 12.50 -3.04 -4.43
C GLY A 144 13.80 -3.69 -3.97
N GLU A 145 14.63 -4.15 -4.91
CA GLU A 145 15.94 -4.75 -4.62
C GLU A 145 16.88 -3.78 -3.88
N VAL A 146 16.92 -2.50 -4.28
CA VAL A 146 17.73 -1.47 -3.59
C VAL A 146 17.21 -1.22 -2.17
N GLN A 147 15.89 -1.13 -1.97
CA GLN A 147 15.29 -0.96 -0.66
C GLN A 147 15.58 -2.17 0.26
N GLU A 148 15.49 -3.38 -0.27
CA GLU A 148 15.85 -4.60 0.46
C GLU A 148 17.32 -4.57 0.89
N MET A 149 18.22 -4.17 -0.02
CA MET A 149 19.65 -4.04 0.29
C MET A 149 19.93 -2.92 1.31
N GLU A 150 19.23 -1.79 1.24
CA GLU A 150 19.32 -0.71 2.22
C GLU A 150 18.88 -1.17 3.61
N ILE A 151 17.76 -1.90 3.70
CA ILE A 151 17.28 -2.50 4.96
C ILE A 151 18.31 -3.48 5.53
N VAL A 152 18.91 -4.32 4.68
CA VAL A 152 19.95 -5.27 5.10
C VAL A 152 21.21 -4.54 5.57
N LEU A 153 21.65 -3.49 4.87
CA LEU A 153 22.79 -2.67 5.26
C LEU A 153 22.55 -1.97 6.59
N ASP A 154 21.39 -1.36 6.79
CA ASP A 154 21.00 -0.70 8.05
C ASP A 154 20.97 -1.69 9.21
N ARG A 155 20.39 -2.87 9.00
CA ARG A 155 20.37 -3.94 10.01
C ARG A 155 21.77 -4.41 10.33
N THR A 156 22.61 -4.59 9.32
CA THR A 156 24.01 -5.00 9.48
C THR A 156 24.82 -3.93 10.22
N ALA A 157 24.63 -2.65 9.90
CA ALA A 157 25.27 -1.53 10.58
C ALA A 157 24.86 -1.46 12.06
N LYS A 158 23.57 -1.67 12.37
CA LYS A 158 23.08 -1.77 13.77
C LYS A 158 23.75 -2.92 14.51
N LEU A 159 23.79 -4.11 13.92
CA LEU A 159 24.48 -5.28 14.51
C LEU A 159 25.99 -5.01 14.71
N TYR A 160 26.66 -4.33 13.78
CA TYR A 160 28.05 -3.94 13.95
C TYR A 160 28.25 -2.93 15.10
N MET A 161 27.35 -1.94 15.23
CA MET A 161 27.40 -1.00 16.35
C MET A 161 27.19 -1.70 17.71
N GLU A 162 26.24 -2.64 17.77
CA GLU A 162 26.01 -3.47 18.95
C GLU A 162 27.24 -4.31 19.30
N ALA A 163 27.81 -5.03 18.32
CA ALA A 163 29.04 -5.80 18.51
C ALA A 163 30.23 -4.94 18.96
N LEU A 164 30.37 -3.71 18.43
CA LEU A 164 31.40 -2.77 18.87
C LEU A 164 31.16 -2.24 20.30
N LYS A 165 29.90 -2.11 20.72
CA LYS A 165 29.53 -1.73 22.09
C LYS A 165 29.86 -2.87 23.05
N GLU A 166 29.48 -4.09 22.72
CA GLU A 166 29.79 -5.30 23.49
C GLU A 166 31.32 -5.51 23.61
N ARG A 167 32.05 -5.37 22.50
CA ARG A 167 33.52 -5.44 22.51
C ARG A 167 34.12 -4.39 23.45
N ARG A 168 33.64 -3.15 23.42
CA ARG A 168 34.13 -2.09 24.33
C ARG A 168 33.81 -2.41 25.79
N GLN A 169 32.62 -2.94 26.08
CA GLN A 169 32.25 -3.37 27.42
C GLN A 169 33.16 -4.51 27.92
N MET A 170 33.42 -5.53 27.09
CA MET A 170 34.34 -6.62 27.37
C MET A 170 35.77 -6.12 27.64
N ILE A 171 36.28 -5.19 26.82
CA ILE A 171 37.61 -4.59 27.03
C ILE A 171 37.65 -3.82 28.36
N ASN A 172 36.61 -3.06 28.69
CA ASN A 172 36.54 -2.33 29.96
C ASN A 172 36.51 -3.28 31.16
N GLN A 173 35.69 -4.34 31.11
CA GLN A 173 35.62 -5.38 32.15
C GLN A 173 36.95 -6.11 32.31
N TRP A 174 37.61 -6.45 31.20
CA TRP A 174 38.93 -7.07 31.22
C TRP A 174 39.99 -6.12 31.82
N THR A 175 39.97 -4.85 31.44
CA THR A 175 40.89 -3.82 31.98
C THR A 175 40.68 -3.64 33.49
N GLN A 176 39.43 -3.59 33.95
CA GLN A 176 39.11 -3.52 35.37
C GLN A 176 39.61 -4.76 36.11
N SER A 177 39.39 -5.95 35.55
CA SER A 177 39.87 -7.22 36.12
C SER A 177 41.40 -7.27 36.22
N VAL A 178 42.11 -6.81 35.19
CA VAL A 178 43.59 -6.69 35.18
C VAL A 178 44.05 -5.69 36.25
N ASN A 179 43.36 -4.56 36.43
CA ASN A 179 43.69 -3.60 37.47
C ASN A 179 43.50 -4.17 38.89
N VAL A 180 42.41 -4.92 39.12
CA VAL A 180 42.18 -5.63 40.39
C VAL A 180 43.26 -6.67 40.64
N LEU A 181 43.68 -7.42 39.62
CA LEU A 181 44.79 -8.37 39.75
C LEU A 181 46.11 -7.66 40.09
N ARG A 182 46.44 -6.57 39.42
CA ARG A 182 47.64 -5.76 39.73
C ARG A 182 47.59 -5.20 41.16
N GLN A 183 46.43 -4.76 41.62
CA GLN A 183 46.25 -4.30 42.99
C GLN A 183 46.49 -5.44 43.98
N ARG A 184 45.90 -6.62 43.75
CA ARG A 184 46.14 -7.81 44.58
C ARG A 184 47.60 -8.24 44.58
N ASP A 185 48.27 -8.21 43.44
CA ASP A 185 49.71 -8.52 43.36
C ASP A 185 50.53 -7.54 44.20
N ASN A 186 50.23 -6.24 44.13
CA ASN A 186 50.87 -5.24 44.97
C ASN A 186 50.58 -5.47 46.47
N ASP A 187 49.34 -5.80 46.82
CA ASP A 187 48.95 -6.10 48.20
C ASP A 187 49.70 -7.35 48.71
N ILE A 188 49.79 -8.41 47.91
CA ILE A 188 50.58 -9.61 48.21
C ILE A 188 52.05 -9.25 48.41
N GLN A 189 52.63 -8.42 47.54
CA GLN A 189 54.03 -7.97 47.68
C GLN A 189 54.24 -7.15 48.97
N ASN A 190 53.29 -6.30 49.34
CA ASN A 190 53.35 -5.54 50.59
C ASN A 190 53.23 -6.47 51.81
N SER A 191 52.27 -7.41 51.81
CA SER A 191 52.15 -8.42 52.86
C SER A 191 53.40 -9.31 52.98
N LEU A 192 54.04 -9.66 51.86
CA LEU A 192 55.32 -10.40 51.88
C LEU A 192 56.42 -9.59 52.56
N LYS A 193 56.54 -8.29 52.25
CA LYS A 193 57.49 -7.39 52.92
C LYS A 193 57.19 -7.27 54.42
N GLU A 194 55.92 -7.15 54.81
CA GLU A 194 55.52 -7.14 56.23
C GLU A 194 55.87 -8.45 56.94
N ILE A 195 55.69 -9.60 56.28
CA ILE A 195 56.10 -10.90 56.83
C ILE A 195 57.63 -10.95 56.99
N GLU A 196 58.40 -10.41 56.05
CA GLU A 196 59.86 -10.32 56.17
C GLU A 196 60.30 -9.41 57.32
N THR A 197 59.70 -8.23 57.48
CA THR A 197 60.02 -7.34 58.61
C THR A 197 59.64 -7.97 59.95
N LEU A 198 58.48 -8.64 60.03
CA LEU A 198 58.07 -9.38 61.23
C LEU A 198 59.00 -10.55 61.54
N ARG A 199 59.50 -11.26 60.52
CA ARG A 199 60.52 -12.31 60.70
C ARG A 199 61.83 -11.75 61.22
N GLU A 200 62.26 -10.58 60.74
CA GLU A 200 63.47 -9.91 61.23
C GLU A 200 63.31 -9.48 62.69
N ILE A 201 62.20 -8.83 63.03
CA ILE A 201 61.86 -8.48 64.42
C ILE A 201 61.82 -9.73 65.29
N GLY A 202 61.20 -10.81 64.80
CA GLY A 202 61.16 -12.10 65.50
C GLY A 202 62.55 -12.67 65.76
N ARG A 203 63.47 -12.57 64.79
CA ARG A 203 64.87 -12.98 64.93
C ARG A 203 65.62 -12.12 65.95
N GLU A 204 65.44 -10.80 65.88
CA GLU A 204 66.05 -9.86 66.83
C GLU A 204 65.55 -10.10 68.26
N LYS A 205 64.24 -10.33 68.45
CA LYS A 205 63.66 -10.67 69.76
C LYS A 205 64.17 -12.02 70.27
N LYS A 206 64.34 -13.01 69.39
CA LYS A 206 64.93 -14.30 69.75
C LYS A 206 66.38 -14.14 70.22
N ASN A 207 67.20 -13.39 69.48
CA ASN A 207 68.59 -13.12 69.86
C ASN A 207 68.66 -12.39 71.22
N ASN A 208 67.83 -11.36 71.41
CA ASN A 208 67.74 -10.65 72.70
C ASN A 208 67.34 -11.59 73.84
N LEU A 209 66.40 -12.52 73.62
CA LEU A 209 66.02 -13.52 74.62
C LEU A 209 67.18 -14.48 74.93
N GLU A 210 67.91 -14.95 73.91
CA GLU A 210 69.09 -15.81 74.09
C GLU A 210 70.19 -15.07 74.89
N GLU A 211 70.42 -13.78 74.62
CA GLU A 211 71.35 -12.93 75.39
C GLU A 211 70.90 -12.74 76.85
N VAL A 212 69.62 -12.46 77.08
CA VAL A 212 69.06 -12.31 78.44
C VAL A 212 69.09 -13.63 79.20
N GLU A 213 68.80 -14.76 78.55
CA GLU A 213 68.93 -16.09 79.15
C GLU A 213 70.38 -16.39 79.53
N GLN A 214 71.34 -16.04 78.67
CA GLN A 214 72.76 -16.23 78.95
C GLN A 214 73.21 -15.35 80.12
N PHE A 215 72.81 -14.07 80.12
CA PHE A 215 73.06 -13.16 81.24
C PHE A 215 72.46 -13.67 82.55
N LEU A 216 71.23 -14.21 82.51
CA LEU A 216 70.58 -14.80 83.69
C LEU A 216 71.36 -16.02 84.19
N LYS A 217 71.80 -16.91 83.31
CA LYS A 217 72.65 -18.06 83.69
C LYS A 217 73.95 -17.59 84.36
N ASP A 218 74.60 -16.57 83.79
CA ASP A 218 75.83 -16.01 84.35
C ASP A 218 75.59 -15.38 85.73
N GLN A 219 74.49 -14.65 85.91
CA GLN A 219 74.10 -14.08 87.22
C GLN A 219 73.76 -15.16 88.25
N VAL A 220 73.10 -16.26 87.85
CA VAL A 220 72.82 -17.39 88.75
C VAL A 220 74.13 -18.05 89.21
N VAL A 221 75.12 -18.20 88.32
CA VAL A 221 76.45 -18.73 88.68
C VAL A 221 77.17 -17.76 89.62
N ASN A 222 77.15 -16.46 89.32
CA ASN A 222 77.76 -15.44 90.16
C ASN A 222 77.13 -15.39 91.57
N ASN A 223 75.80 -15.44 91.66
CA ASN A 223 75.10 -15.49 92.94
C ASN A 223 75.45 -16.74 93.74
N LYS A 224 75.56 -17.92 93.10
CA LYS A 224 76.06 -19.13 93.78
C LYS A 224 77.48 -18.96 94.34
N GLN A 225 78.38 -18.34 93.57
CA GLN A 225 79.75 -18.05 94.03
C GLN A 225 79.77 -17.08 95.21
N LEU A 226 78.92 -16.05 95.17
CA LEU A 226 78.73 -15.11 96.29
C LEU A 226 78.16 -15.80 97.52
N GLU A 227 77.14 -16.64 97.38
CA GLU A 227 76.59 -17.44 98.48
C GLU A 227 77.66 -18.36 99.10
N GLU A 228 78.53 -18.97 98.30
CA GLU A 228 79.66 -19.77 98.79
C GLU A 228 80.72 -18.93 99.51
N LEU A 229 80.99 -17.71 99.04
CA LEU A 229 81.87 -16.75 99.72
C LEU A 229 81.27 -16.34 101.07
N ILE A 230 79.98 -16.02 101.12
CA ILE A 230 79.26 -15.67 102.36
C ILE A 230 79.34 -16.84 103.34
N LYS A 231 79.03 -18.07 102.90
CA LYS A 231 79.14 -19.27 103.76
C LYS A 231 80.55 -19.49 104.31
N ARG A 232 81.59 -19.17 103.54
CA ARG A 232 82.99 -19.23 104.02
C ARG A 232 83.25 -18.17 105.09
N SER A 233 82.86 -16.92 104.83
CA SER A 233 82.99 -15.81 105.80
C SER A 233 82.19 -16.06 107.09
N GLU A 234 81.00 -16.65 107.00
CA GLU A 234 80.18 -17.03 108.17
C GLU A 234 80.85 -18.11 109.02
N LYS A 235 81.48 -19.12 108.41
CA LYS A 235 82.28 -20.12 109.13
C LYS A 235 83.48 -19.48 109.84
N GLU A 236 84.19 -18.58 109.17
CA GLU A 236 85.30 -17.84 109.76
C GLU A 236 84.85 -16.99 110.95
N LEU A 237 83.71 -16.30 110.83
CA LEU A 237 83.09 -15.55 111.93
C LEU A 237 82.74 -16.46 113.11
N GLY A 238 82.19 -17.65 112.86
CA GLY A 238 81.91 -18.64 113.90
C GLY A 238 83.16 -19.07 114.67
N VAL A 239 84.27 -19.31 113.98
CA VAL A 239 85.57 -19.64 114.61
C VAL A 239 86.08 -18.49 115.48
N VAL A 240 85.94 -17.25 115.03
CA VAL A 240 86.35 -16.06 115.80
C VAL A 240 85.49 -15.88 117.05
N GLN A 241 84.18 -16.08 116.96
CA GLN A 241 83.28 -16.00 118.12
C GLN A 241 83.58 -17.08 119.17
N GLU A 242 83.93 -18.30 118.74
CA GLU A 242 84.33 -19.38 119.64
C GLU A 242 85.67 -19.09 120.35
N LYS A 243 86.65 -18.54 119.62
CA LYS A 243 87.92 -18.06 120.22
C LYS A 243 87.65 -16.97 121.26
N LYS A 244 86.77 -16.02 120.96
CA LYS A 244 86.37 -14.96 121.90
C LYS A 244 85.72 -15.54 123.17
N ARG A 245 84.82 -16.53 123.03
CA ARG A 245 84.17 -17.20 124.16
C ARG A 245 85.18 -17.84 125.12
N LYS A 246 86.15 -18.58 124.59
CA LYS A 246 87.22 -19.23 125.38
C LYS A 246 88.07 -18.23 126.15
N VAL A 247 88.41 -17.08 125.55
CA VAL A 247 89.16 -16.02 126.24
C VAL A 247 88.36 -15.43 127.39
N THR A 248 87.06 -15.19 127.21
CA THR A 248 86.19 -14.68 128.30
C THR A 248 86.11 -15.67 129.47
N GLU A 249 85.96 -16.96 129.20
CA GLU A 249 85.95 -18.01 130.24
C GLU A 249 87.27 -18.04 131.03
N THR A 250 88.42 -17.87 130.36
CA THR A 250 89.72 -17.78 131.07
C THR A 250 89.83 -16.54 131.96
N ILE A 251 89.25 -15.41 131.56
CA ILE A 251 89.24 -14.17 132.36
C ILE A 251 88.40 -14.38 133.64
N ASP A 252 87.25 -15.05 133.54
CA ASP A 252 86.39 -15.33 134.69
C ASP A 252 87.09 -16.24 135.72
N ILE A 253 87.85 -17.24 135.26
CA ILE A 253 88.66 -18.11 136.14
C ILE A 253 89.70 -17.29 136.91
N TYR A 254 90.43 -16.40 136.24
CA TYR A 254 91.40 -15.51 136.90
C TYR A 254 90.72 -14.54 137.88
N GLY A 255 89.48 -14.12 137.61
CA GLY A 255 88.69 -13.30 138.53
C GLY A 255 88.39 -14.00 139.85
N ILE A 256 88.09 -15.30 139.82
CA ILE A 256 87.82 -16.11 141.02
C ILE A 256 89.09 -16.28 141.87
N GLU A 257 90.23 -16.57 141.24
CA GLU A 257 91.53 -16.73 141.92
C GLU A 257 91.99 -15.46 142.65
N LEU A 258 91.75 -14.29 142.04
CA LEU A 258 92.10 -13.00 142.65
C LEU A 258 91.22 -12.69 143.89
N HIS A 259 89.98 -13.17 143.90
CA HIS A 259 89.05 -12.98 145.02
C HIS A 259 89.42 -13.83 146.24
N THR A 260 89.87 -15.08 146.03
CA THR A 260 90.29 -15.98 147.12
C THR A 260 91.58 -15.48 147.79
N GLN A 261 92.56 -15.02 147.00
CA GLN A 261 93.81 -14.41 147.47
C GLN A 261 93.56 -13.17 148.35
N LYS A 262 92.60 -12.31 147.97
CA LYS A 262 92.22 -11.13 148.77
C LYS A 262 91.67 -11.49 150.15
N LYS A 263 90.90 -12.57 150.29
CA LYS A 263 90.33 -13.00 151.58
C LYS A 263 91.41 -13.45 152.57
N LEU A 264 92.42 -14.19 152.10
CA LEU A 264 93.51 -14.69 152.94
C LEU A 264 94.35 -13.56 153.57
N VAL A 265 94.61 -12.50 152.77
CA VAL A 265 95.36 -11.32 153.22
C VAL A 265 94.58 -10.53 154.30
N GLY A 266 93.25 -10.47 154.20
CA GLY A 266 92.40 -9.81 155.19
C GLY A 266 92.40 -10.49 156.58
N ASP A 267 92.54 -11.82 156.62
CA ASP A 267 92.57 -12.58 157.87
C ASP A 267 93.93 -12.50 158.59
N LEU A 268 95.02 -12.44 157.83
CA LEU A 268 96.37 -12.21 158.35
C LEU A 268 96.50 -10.82 158.97
N ALA A 269 95.93 -9.79 158.34
CA ALA A 269 95.95 -8.42 158.85
C ALA A 269 95.27 -8.27 160.23
N ARG A 270 94.14 -8.96 160.45
CA ARG A 270 93.45 -8.95 161.76
C ARG A 270 94.26 -9.59 162.89
N ARG A 271 94.99 -10.68 162.63
CA ARG A 271 95.88 -11.31 163.63
C ARG A 271 97.05 -10.41 164.03
N THR A 272 97.65 -9.70 163.06
CA THR A 272 98.75 -8.76 163.33
C THR A 272 98.31 -7.59 164.23
N GLN A 273 97.07 -7.13 164.08
CA GLN A 273 96.53 -6.02 164.87
C GLN A 273 96.27 -6.40 166.34
N GLN A 274 95.90 -7.65 166.61
CA GLN A 274 95.70 -8.17 167.97
C GLN A 274 97.03 -8.36 168.74
N ILE A 275 98.11 -8.74 168.04
CA ILE A 275 99.48 -8.82 168.61
C ILE A 275 100.02 -7.42 168.98
N ARG A 276 99.75 -6.41 168.14
CA ARG A 276 100.18 -5.02 168.39
C ARG A 276 99.52 -4.40 169.64
N ALA A 277 98.28 -4.76 169.96
CA ALA A 277 97.58 -4.28 171.16
C ALA A 277 98.15 -4.88 172.47
N ASN A 278 98.67 -6.10 172.44
CA ASN A 278 99.31 -6.75 173.60
C ASN A 278 100.73 -6.22 173.86
N ALA A 279 101.48 -5.86 172.81
CA ALA A 279 102.81 -5.25 172.94
C ALA A 279 102.76 -3.85 173.59
N LYS A 280 101.69 -3.08 173.36
CA LYS A 280 101.52 -1.74 173.96
C LYS A 280 101.25 -1.81 175.48
N ARG A 281 100.62 -2.88 175.97
CA ARG A 281 100.44 -3.15 177.42
C ARG A 281 101.75 -3.48 178.14
N LYS A 282 102.66 -4.22 177.51
CA LYS A 282 103.98 -4.58 178.09
C LYS A 282 104.99 -3.43 178.10
N ARG A 283 104.86 -2.47 177.17
CA ARG A 283 105.78 -1.32 177.05
C ARG A 283 105.65 -0.31 178.21
N ILE A 284 104.45 -0.15 178.78
CA ILE A 284 104.18 0.75 179.92
C ILE A 284 104.70 0.19 181.26
N GLU A 285 104.92 -1.13 181.35
CA GLU A 285 105.43 -1.81 182.55
C GLU A 285 106.98 -1.77 182.65
N ILE A 286 107.66 -1.55 181.52
CA ILE A 286 109.14 -1.51 181.39
C ILE A 286 109.72 -0.13 181.76
N GLU A 287 108.98 0.95 181.49
CA GLU A 287 109.36 2.33 181.81
C GLU A 287 109.47 2.55 183.34
N ASN A 288 108.57 1.94 184.12
CA ASN A 288 108.54 2.08 185.58
C ASN A 288 109.64 1.30 186.32
N LYS A 289 110.35 0.37 185.65
CA LYS A 289 111.50 -0.35 186.23
C LYS A 289 112.86 0.28 185.87
N HIS A 290 112.94 1.15 184.87
CA HIS A 290 114.18 1.87 184.51
C HIS A 290 114.61 2.88 185.58
N ILE A 291 113.67 3.54 186.25
CA ILE A 291 113.95 4.57 187.28
C ILE A 291 114.56 3.98 188.58
N LYS A 292 114.53 2.65 188.78
CA LYS A 292 115.15 1.99 189.95
C LYS A 292 116.55 1.41 189.66
N VAL A 293 116.99 1.34 188.39
CA VAL A 293 118.26 0.72 187.97
C VAL A 293 119.41 1.74 187.90
N ASP A 294 119.13 3.02 187.66
CA ASP A 294 120.16 4.07 187.59
C ASP A 294 120.80 4.40 188.96
N ASN A 295 120.13 4.07 190.07
CA ASN A 295 120.67 4.25 191.43
C ASN A 295 121.73 3.20 191.84
N CYS A 296 121.93 2.12 191.08
CA CYS A 296 122.93 1.08 191.40
C CYS A 296 124.13 1.04 190.44
N LYS A 297 124.09 1.74 189.28
CA LYS A 297 125.19 1.78 188.30
C LYS A 297 126.20 2.92 188.49
N LYS A 298 126.06 3.70 189.58
CA LYS A 298 126.99 4.77 189.98
C LYS A 298 128.04 4.34 191.01
N ARG A 299 128.14 3.06 191.36
CA ARG A 299 128.89 2.64 192.56
C ARG A 299 130.12 1.78 192.29
N ILE A 300 130.19 1.03 191.19
CA ILE A 300 131.26 0.03 191.06
C ILE A 300 131.61 -0.16 189.58
N SER A 301 132.89 0.05 189.26
CA SER A 301 133.58 -0.19 187.99
C SER A 301 133.65 1.01 187.04
N ASP A 302 134.36 2.13 187.31
CA ASP A 302 135.40 2.51 188.28
C ASP A 302 136.00 1.43 189.17
N LEU A 303 137.26 1.12 188.90
CA LEU A 303 137.91 -0.19 188.97
C LEU A 303 137.64 -0.97 187.68
N THR A 304 138.41 -0.76 186.63
CA THR A 304 139.79 -0.28 186.65
C THR A 304 140.05 0.08 185.20
N LEU A 305 140.37 1.33 184.87
CA LEU A 305 141.69 1.94 185.11
C LEU A 305 142.80 1.02 184.63
N THR A 306 143.85 1.62 184.09
CA THR A 306 145.00 0.96 183.45
C THR A 306 144.81 0.59 181.99
N LEU A 307 144.38 1.57 181.19
CA LEU A 307 145.38 2.38 180.48
C LEU A 307 144.65 3.61 179.91
N GLU A 308 144.49 4.71 180.64
CA GLU A 308 145.60 5.51 181.20
C GLU A 308 146.71 5.68 180.14
N GLU A 309 147.33 6.80 179.93
CA GLU A 309 147.45 8.05 180.64
C GLU A 309 148.21 8.88 179.59
N ILE A 310 147.67 10.02 179.18
CA ILE A 310 147.90 11.29 179.88
C ILE A 310 149.34 11.77 179.69
N GLU A 311 149.46 12.89 178.99
CA GLU A 311 149.99 14.18 179.48
C GLU A 311 149.67 15.24 178.40
N SER A 312 149.27 16.49 178.65
CA SER A 312 149.28 17.38 179.84
C SER A 312 148.34 18.61 179.58
N GLN A 313 147.45 19.06 180.50
CA GLN A 313 147.55 20.17 181.50
C GLN A 313 147.38 21.63 180.98
N LYS A 314 146.46 22.50 181.51
CA LYS A 314 146.45 23.31 182.78
C LYS A 314 147.62 24.33 182.86
N LEU A 315 147.56 25.56 183.40
CA LEU A 315 146.58 26.44 184.09
C LEU A 315 147.22 27.86 184.22
N ASN A 316 146.42 28.82 184.72
CA ASN A 316 146.72 30.11 185.37
C ASN A 316 148.19 30.52 185.64
N VAL A 317 148.50 31.82 185.44
CA VAL A 317 148.60 32.88 186.49
C VAL A 317 149.12 34.17 185.82
N GLU A 318 148.43 35.28 186.04
CA GLU A 318 148.91 36.64 185.77
C GLU A 318 150.10 36.96 186.72
N GLU A 319 151.18 37.51 186.18
CA GLU A 319 152.38 37.98 186.92
C GLU A 319 153.47 36.93 187.28
N ARG A 320 153.99 36.26 186.25
CA ARG A 320 155.46 36.11 186.07
C ARG A 320 155.95 36.85 184.83
N THR A 321 155.41 38.05 184.71
CA THR A 321 155.93 39.24 184.06
C THR A 321 157.47 39.34 184.10
N LYS A 322 158.04 39.91 183.02
CA LYS A 322 159.26 40.76 183.00
C LYS A 322 160.65 40.14 183.00
N ARG A 323 160.86 38.82 183.08
CA ARG A 323 162.24 38.26 183.00
C ARG A 323 162.56 37.35 181.82
N LEU A 324 161.57 36.81 181.10
CA LEU A 324 161.85 36.04 179.86
C LEU A 324 161.60 36.85 178.56
N GLU A 325 161.00 38.04 178.68
CA GLU A 325 160.86 39.08 177.63
C GLU A 325 162.18 39.60 177.03
N LYS A 326 163.37 39.19 177.52
CA LYS A 326 164.67 39.59 176.93
C LYS A 326 165.34 38.55 176.02
N MET A 327 164.91 37.29 176.03
CA MET A 327 165.38 36.31 175.03
C MET A 327 164.53 36.32 173.75
N ILE A 328 163.27 36.79 173.84
CA ILE A 328 162.31 36.94 172.72
C ILE A 328 162.79 37.98 171.68
N GLU A 329 163.65 38.92 172.07
CA GLU A 329 164.09 40.03 171.20
C GLU A 329 165.16 39.64 170.15
N HIS A 330 165.78 38.45 170.25
CA HIS A 330 166.77 37.98 169.25
C HIS A 330 166.18 37.04 168.18
N ASP A 331 165.20 36.20 168.51
CA ASP A 331 164.60 35.25 167.55
C ASP A 331 163.45 35.84 166.70
N GLU A 332 162.79 36.91 167.16
CA GLU A 332 161.71 37.60 166.41
C GLU A 332 162.20 38.30 165.12
N LYS A 333 163.49 38.63 165.01
CA LYS A 333 164.07 39.22 163.79
C LYS A 333 164.21 38.22 162.65
N ARG A 334 164.36 36.90 162.92
CA ARG A 334 164.42 35.86 161.87
C ARG A 334 163.05 35.51 161.28
N LYS A 335 161.95 35.69 162.02
CA LYS A 335 160.56 35.39 161.59
C LYS A 335 160.00 36.41 160.57
N SER A 336 160.49 37.65 160.57
CA SER A 336 159.98 38.73 159.68
C SER A 336 160.41 38.60 158.20
N ALA A 337 161.45 37.83 157.90
CA ALA A 337 161.97 37.67 156.53
C ALA A 337 161.17 36.63 155.70
N ILE A 338 160.70 35.54 156.32
CA ILE A 338 159.98 34.46 155.63
C ILE A 338 158.53 34.86 155.28
N VAL A 339 157.88 35.70 156.10
CA VAL A 339 156.49 36.17 155.88
C VAL A 339 156.36 37.09 154.65
N LYS A 340 157.44 37.73 154.20
CA LYS A 340 157.40 38.61 153.02
C LYS A 340 157.30 37.84 151.70
N GLU A 341 157.86 36.62 151.59
CA GLU A 341 157.76 35.82 150.36
C GLU A 341 156.40 35.13 150.19
N LEU A 342 155.70 34.80 151.27
CA LEU A 342 154.37 34.17 151.20
C LEU A 342 153.31 35.11 150.59
N ASN A 343 153.38 36.41 150.92
CA ASN A 343 152.43 37.43 150.42
C ASN A 343 152.56 37.69 148.91
N ARG A 344 153.73 37.44 148.31
CA ARG A 344 153.95 37.60 146.86
C ARG A 344 153.20 36.56 146.04
N LEU A 345 153.14 35.31 146.51
CA LEU A 345 152.44 34.21 145.83
C LEU A 345 150.91 34.35 145.89
N GLN A 346 150.36 34.96 146.96
CA GLN A 346 148.91 35.18 147.09
C GLN A 346 148.38 36.28 146.14
N GLY A 347 149.22 37.25 145.75
CA GLY A 347 148.86 38.27 144.76
C GLY A 347 148.73 37.74 143.32
N ALA A 348 149.39 36.63 142.97
CA ALA A 348 149.25 36.00 141.65
C ALA A 348 147.90 35.28 141.49
N ILE A 349 147.41 34.65 142.57
CA ILE A 349 146.15 33.90 142.59
C ILE A 349 144.95 34.82 142.38
N LEU A 350 144.92 36.00 143.01
CA LEU A 350 143.81 36.96 142.88
C LEU A 350 143.64 37.50 141.45
N ARG A 351 144.72 37.62 140.67
CA ARG A 351 144.64 38.06 139.27
C ARG A 351 144.01 37.00 138.36
N ALA A 352 144.28 35.72 138.60
CA ALA A 352 143.67 34.61 137.85
C ALA A 352 142.16 34.51 138.12
N THR A 353 141.73 34.66 139.37
CA THR A 353 140.30 34.62 139.74
C THR A 353 139.50 35.75 139.10
N LYS A 354 140.09 36.95 138.96
CA LYS A 354 139.41 38.10 138.37
C LYS A 354 139.11 37.91 136.87
N ARG A 355 139.99 37.22 136.13
CA ARG A 355 139.80 36.93 134.70
C ARG A 355 138.70 35.89 134.44
N ILE A 356 138.50 34.95 135.37
CA ILE A 356 137.44 33.93 135.28
C ILE A 356 136.06 34.59 135.40
N VAL A 357 135.90 35.57 136.30
CA VAL A 357 134.63 36.28 136.50
C VAL A 357 134.23 37.11 135.27
N GLU A 358 135.19 37.70 134.57
CA GLU A 358 134.93 38.45 133.32
C GLU A 358 134.35 37.53 132.22
N LEU A 359 134.93 36.35 132.02
CA LEU A 359 134.44 35.38 131.03
C LEU A 359 133.07 34.79 131.40
N GLU A 360 132.75 34.66 132.69
CA GLU A 360 131.41 34.25 133.14
C GLU A 360 130.34 35.31 132.86
N ASN A 361 130.70 36.59 132.92
CA ASN A 361 129.77 37.67 132.60
C ASN A 361 129.49 37.76 131.10
N GLU A 362 130.49 37.57 130.24
CA GLU A 362 130.29 37.47 128.78
C GLU A 362 129.38 36.29 128.41
N ARG A 363 129.55 35.13 129.07
CA ARG A 363 128.68 33.97 128.87
C ARG A 363 127.21 34.25 129.23
N LYS A 364 126.96 35.01 130.30
CA LYS A 364 125.60 35.39 130.72
C LYS A 364 124.93 36.34 129.74
N ILE A 365 125.67 37.27 129.14
CA ILE A 365 125.15 38.20 128.14
C ILE A 365 124.69 37.44 126.89
N LEU A 366 125.53 36.56 126.34
CA LEU A 366 125.16 35.73 125.18
C LEU A 366 123.97 34.80 125.48
N GLN A 367 123.85 34.31 126.71
CA GLN A 367 122.72 33.47 127.14
C GLN A 367 121.39 34.26 127.16
N MET A 368 121.42 35.54 127.55
CA MET A 368 120.24 36.43 127.51
C MET A 368 119.82 36.74 126.07
N GLU A 369 120.77 36.99 125.17
CA GLU A 369 120.50 37.23 123.75
C GLU A 369 119.86 35.99 123.08
N MET A 370 120.40 34.80 123.34
CA MET A 370 119.83 33.53 122.84
C MET A 370 118.39 33.29 123.34
N GLN A 371 118.09 33.65 124.59
CA GLN A 371 116.72 33.56 125.12
C GLN A 371 115.77 34.57 124.46
N SER A 372 116.27 35.77 124.12
CA SER A 372 115.46 36.78 123.43
C SER A 372 115.11 36.37 121.99
N GLU A 373 116.04 35.74 121.27
CA GLU A 373 115.81 35.20 119.93
C GLU A 373 114.90 33.96 119.95
N HIS A 374 115.04 33.08 120.95
CA HIS A 374 114.10 31.96 121.13
C HIS A 374 112.65 32.43 121.29
N LYS A 375 112.41 33.48 122.08
CA LYS A 375 111.04 34.03 122.23
C LYS A 375 110.49 34.61 120.93
N LYS A 376 111.34 35.16 120.05
CA LYS A 376 110.92 35.60 118.70
C LYS A 376 110.56 34.41 117.82
N VAL A 377 111.32 33.31 117.88
CA VAL A 377 111.02 32.07 117.16
C VAL A 377 109.70 31.45 117.64
N ASP A 378 109.44 31.43 118.95
CA ASP A 378 108.17 30.94 119.50
C ASP A 378 106.98 31.77 119.02
N LEU A 379 107.12 33.11 119.00
CA LEU A 379 106.09 33.99 118.47
C LEU A 379 105.81 33.72 116.98
N LEU A 380 106.86 33.58 116.17
CA LEU A 380 106.73 33.23 114.74
C LEU A 380 106.08 31.85 114.53
N ASN A 381 106.40 30.86 115.37
CA ASN A 381 105.75 29.55 115.34
C ASN A 381 104.25 29.62 115.71
N THR A 382 103.87 30.46 116.68
CA THR A 382 102.45 30.66 116.99
C THR A 382 101.69 31.38 115.86
N LEU A 383 102.34 32.26 115.10
CA LEU A 383 101.75 32.88 113.91
C LEU A 383 101.64 31.88 112.76
N LEU A 384 102.67 31.05 112.53
CA LEU A 384 102.66 30.01 111.50
C LEU A 384 101.58 28.95 111.75
N THR A 385 101.36 28.56 113.00
CA THR A 385 100.27 27.62 113.36
C THR A 385 98.89 28.23 113.18
N LYS A 386 98.72 29.54 113.40
CA LYS A 386 97.47 30.26 113.11
C LYS A 386 97.20 30.33 111.61
N GLU A 387 98.20 30.71 110.81
CA GLU A 387 98.09 30.74 109.34
C GLU A 387 97.81 29.34 108.76
N ASN A 388 98.44 28.29 109.28
CA ASN A 388 98.17 26.92 108.84
C ASN A 388 96.74 26.44 109.18
N LYS A 389 96.20 26.84 110.33
CA LYS A 389 94.78 26.58 110.65
C LYS A 389 93.85 27.31 109.69
N LEU A 390 94.13 28.59 109.44
CA LEU A 390 93.33 29.42 108.54
C LEU A 390 93.39 28.88 107.09
N LEU A 391 94.56 28.39 106.65
CA LEU A 391 94.72 27.69 105.37
C LEU A 391 93.94 26.37 105.32
N GLY A 392 93.88 25.61 106.42
CA GLY A 392 93.07 24.40 106.54
C GLY A 392 91.57 24.70 106.39
N GLU A 393 91.07 25.68 107.15
CA GLU A 393 89.68 26.15 107.07
C GLU A 393 89.32 26.65 105.67
N LYS A 394 90.24 27.37 105.01
CA LYS A 394 90.05 27.83 103.63
C LYS A 394 90.04 26.69 102.61
N LYS A 395 90.87 25.65 102.79
CA LYS A 395 90.85 24.44 101.94
C LYS A 395 89.56 23.64 102.10
N GLU A 396 89.07 23.47 103.33
CA GLU A 396 87.78 22.82 103.60
C GLU A 396 86.62 23.61 102.98
N ALA A 397 86.62 24.94 103.14
CA ALA A 397 85.63 25.79 102.49
C ALA A 397 85.69 25.68 100.95
N LEU A 398 86.89 25.56 100.37
CA LEU A 398 87.08 25.36 98.93
C LEU A 398 86.51 24.01 98.47
N TYR A 399 86.81 22.92 99.19
CA TYR A 399 86.20 21.61 98.90
C TYR A 399 84.68 21.61 99.05
N GLN A 400 84.13 22.33 100.03
CA GLN A 400 82.69 22.50 100.19
C GLN A 400 82.08 23.23 98.99
N VAL A 401 82.76 24.27 98.49
CA VAL A 401 82.34 25.03 97.30
C VAL A 401 82.46 24.19 96.03
N ASP A 402 83.55 23.44 95.84
CA ASP A 402 83.75 22.56 94.68
C ASP A 402 82.73 21.41 94.63
N PHE A 403 82.42 20.81 95.77
CA PHE A 403 81.37 19.80 95.87
C PHE A 403 79.99 20.38 95.51
N ASN A 404 79.70 21.60 95.98
CA ASN A 404 78.47 22.30 95.62
C ASN A 404 78.45 22.73 94.15
N LEU A 405 79.61 23.08 93.57
CA LEU A 405 79.77 23.38 92.15
C LEU A 405 79.46 22.14 91.31
N GLN A 406 80.06 20.99 91.60
CA GLN A 406 79.77 19.73 90.91
C GLN A 406 78.29 19.33 91.02
N LYS A 407 77.68 19.50 92.21
CA LYS A 407 76.25 19.23 92.40
C LYS A 407 75.38 20.18 91.58
N CYS A 408 75.78 21.44 91.45
CA CYS A 408 75.11 22.42 90.60
C CYS A 408 75.33 22.12 89.11
N GLU A 409 76.54 21.71 88.70
CA GLU A 409 76.86 21.29 87.33
C GLU A 409 76.06 20.04 86.91
N MET A 410 75.96 19.02 87.77
CA MET A 410 75.10 17.86 87.53
C MET A 410 73.62 18.24 87.40
N LYS A 411 73.14 19.18 88.23
CA LYS A 411 71.78 19.73 88.09
C LYS A 411 71.61 20.56 86.82
N LEU A 412 72.64 21.29 86.39
CA LEU A 412 72.66 22.08 85.16
C LEU A 412 72.64 21.16 83.93
N GLU A 413 73.38 20.05 83.95
CA GLU A 413 73.36 19.00 82.92
C GLU A 413 71.98 18.31 82.85
N GLN A 414 71.36 18.03 84.01
CA GLN A 414 69.99 17.52 84.08
C GLN A 414 68.94 18.53 83.55
N ILE A 415 69.09 19.83 83.84
CA ILE A 415 68.19 20.89 83.36
C ILE A 415 68.46 21.24 81.88
N ARG A 416 69.70 21.10 81.39
CA ARG A 416 70.08 21.24 79.97
C ARG A 416 69.63 20.06 79.11
N GLY A 417 69.23 18.95 79.72
CA GLY A 417 68.54 17.84 79.03
C GLY A 417 69.44 16.89 78.24
N HIS A 418 70.73 16.79 78.59
CA HIS A 418 71.66 15.87 77.91
C HIS A 418 71.58 14.40 78.37
N GLU A 419 70.82 14.09 79.41
CA GLU A 419 70.41 12.72 79.74
C GLU A 419 68.89 12.55 79.54
N ARG A 420 68.46 12.46 78.29
CA ARG A 420 67.40 11.50 77.94
C ARG A 420 68.10 10.22 77.53
N ASP A 421 67.62 9.07 78.00
CA ASP A 421 68.06 7.77 77.49
C ASP A 421 68.13 7.82 75.96
N LYS A 422 69.32 7.68 75.39
CA LYS A 422 69.55 7.75 73.94
C LYS A 422 68.60 6.80 73.18
N ASN A 423 68.28 5.67 73.82
CA ASN A 423 67.32 4.66 73.38
C ASN A 423 65.86 5.16 73.37
N GLU A 424 65.43 5.98 74.33
CA GLU A 424 64.10 6.61 74.29
C GLU A 424 63.99 7.69 73.22
N ALA A 425 65.07 8.46 73.00
CA ALA A 425 65.10 9.47 71.95
C ALA A 425 65.06 8.82 70.56
N GLU A 426 65.81 7.75 70.34
CA GLU A 426 65.78 6.96 69.10
C GLU A 426 64.42 6.26 68.88
N LYS A 427 63.79 5.70 69.93
CA LYS A 427 62.42 5.15 69.83
C LYS A 427 61.39 6.23 69.50
N LYS A 428 61.49 7.41 70.10
CA LYS A 428 60.61 8.55 69.78
C LYS A 428 60.86 9.05 68.36
N GLN A 429 62.10 9.06 67.89
CA GLN A 429 62.46 9.44 66.52
C GLN A 429 61.97 8.41 65.48
N ALA A 430 62.17 7.11 65.72
CA ALA A 430 61.64 6.04 64.89
C ALA A 430 60.10 6.09 64.84
N ARG A 431 59.46 6.38 65.99
CA ARG A 431 58.01 6.55 66.04
C ARG A 431 57.53 7.79 65.28
N ILE A 432 58.30 8.88 65.27
CA ILE A 432 58.01 10.08 64.46
C ILE A 432 58.14 9.75 62.97
N GLU A 433 59.16 9.02 62.56
CA GLU A 433 59.35 8.60 61.17
C GLU A 433 58.25 7.65 60.69
N GLU A 434 57.86 6.69 61.52
CA GLU A 434 56.74 5.79 61.27
C GLU A 434 55.41 6.56 61.16
N LEU A 435 55.14 7.49 62.09
CA LEU A 435 53.97 8.36 62.03
C LEU A 435 54.01 9.30 60.81
N GLN A 436 55.19 9.77 60.38
CA GLN A 436 55.35 10.55 59.14
C GLN A 436 55.12 9.70 57.89
N ALA A 437 55.54 8.43 57.89
CA ALA A 437 55.27 7.50 56.80
C ALA A 437 53.77 7.21 56.69
N VAL A 438 53.10 6.91 57.81
CA VAL A 438 51.64 6.75 57.88
C VAL A 438 50.94 8.03 57.45
N LEU A 439 51.39 9.21 57.85
CA LEU A 439 50.82 10.49 57.42
C LEU A 439 50.97 10.69 55.90
N LYS A 440 52.12 10.35 55.31
CA LYS A 440 52.36 10.41 53.86
C LYS A 440 51.44 9.44 53.10
N GLU A 441 51.25 8.23 53.62
CA GLU A 441 50.34 7.24 53.04
C GLU A 441 48.87 7.71 53.13
N LYS A 442 48.44 8.21 54.30
CA LYS A 442 47.08 8.76 54.49
C LYS A 442 46.85 10.01 53.64
N THR A 443 47.85 10.87 53.45
CA THR A 443 47.73 12.00 52.51
C THR A 443 47.73 11.57 51.05
N ALA A 444 48.44 10.50 50.68
CA ALA A 444 48.38 9.94 49.33
C ALA A 444 47.01 9.31 49.02
N THR A 445 46.47 8.53 49.95
CA THR A 445 45.11 7.97 49.83
C THR A 445 44.04 9.06 49.79
N SER A 446 44.15 10.10 50.63
CA SER A 446 43.26 11.27 50.57
C SER A 446 43.33 12.01 49.23
N LYS A 447 44.53 12.23 48.66
CA LYS A 447 44.68 12.81 47.31
C LYS A 447 44.07 11.93 46.22
N LEU A 448 44.21 10.61 46.32
CA LEU A 448 43.58 9.67 45.38
C LEU A 448 42.05 9.77 45.44
N LEU A 449 41.48 9.76 46.65
CA LEU A 449 40.04 9.93 46.87
C LEU A 449 39.56 11.29 46.36
N GLN A 450 40.32 12.36 46.59
CA GLN A 450 40.01 13.69 46.06
C GLN A 450 39.96 13.69 44.52
N ASN A 451 40.94 13.04 43.86
CA ASN A 451 40.97 12.92 42.40
C ASN A 451 39.78 12.08 41.88
N GLN A 452 39.42 11.00 42.58
CA GLN A 452 38.24 10.20 42.24
C GLN A 452 36.94 11.01 42.38
N ILE A 453 36.81 11.82 43.43
CA ILE A 453 35.66 12.72 43.60
C ILE A 453 35.60 13.73 42.45
N VAL A 454 36.72 14.38 42.10
CA VAL A 454 36.75 15.34 40.98
C VAL A 454 36.40 14.66 39.65
N SER A 455 36.84 13.42 39.43
CA SER A 455 36.46 12.63 38.24
C SER A 455 34.96 12.33 38.23
N LEU A 456 34.39 11.89 39.36
CA LEU A 456 32.95 11.63 39.48
C LEU A 456 32.12 12.90 39.31
N GLU A 457 32.58 14.04 39.82
CA GLU A 457 31.95 15.35 39.61
C GLU A 457 32.02 15.79 38.14
N HIS A 458 33.11 15.48 37.44
CA HIS A 458 33.20 15.71 36.00
C HIS A 458 32.23 14.82 35.22
N ASP A 459 32.17 13.53 35.55
CA ASP A 459 31.25 12.58 34.92
C ASP A 459 29.79 12.96 35.20
N MET A 460 29.45 13.37 36.42
CA MET A 460 28.13 13.91 36.77
C MET A 460 27.79 15.14 35.93
N ARG A 461 28.71 16.11 35.79
CA ARG A 461 28.49 17.29 34.95
C ARG A 461 28.29 16.91 33.48
N LYS A 462 29.05 15.95 32.97
CA LYS A 462 28.91 15.44 31.61
C LYS A 462 27.55 14.78 31.40
N VAL A 463 27.12 13.91 32.32
CA VAL A 463 25.81 13.26 32.28
C VAL A 463 24.68 14.29 32.37
N SER A 464 24.76 15.27 33.28
CA SER A 464 23.79 16.37 33.35
C SER A 464 23.73 17.19 32.07
N SER A 465 24.87 17.47 31.43
CA SER A 465 24.90 18.17 30.15
C SER A 465 24.27 17.34 29.03
N CYS A 466 24.55 16.03 28.98
CA CYS A 466 23.91 15.11 28.02
C CYS A 466 22.39 15.07 28.24
N LEU A 467 21.94 14.92 29.49
CA LEU A 467 20.53 14.94 29.84
C LEU A 467 19.86 16.27 29.45
N SER A 468 20.52 17.41 29.65
CA SER A 468 20.01 18.70 29.21
C SER A 468 19.86 18.75 27.69
N SER A 469 20.87 18.27 26.93
CA SER A 469 20.80 18.24 25.47
C SER A 469 19.71 17.29 24.94
N GLU A 470 19.56 16.11 25.56
CA GLU A 470 18.50 15.15 25.23
C GLU A 470 17.12 15.74 25.56
N ASN A 471 16.99 16.47 26.67
CA ASN A 471 15.75 17.14 27.04
C ASN A 471 15.38 18.27 26.06
N GLU A 472 16.36 19.05 25.59
CA GLU A 472 16.11 20.02 24.51
C GLU A 472 15.68 19.34 23.21
N GLU A 473 16.29 18.20 22.86
CA GLU A 473 15.90 17.43 21.68
C GLU A 473 14.50 16.84 21.82
N LEU A 474 14.14 16.33 23.00
CA LEU A 474 12.79 15.91 23.34
C LEU A 474 11.77 17.03 23.14
N GLU A 475 12.09 18.25 23.56
CA GLU A 475 11.20 19.40 23.43
C GLU A 475 11.08 19.89 21.99
N ARG A 476 12.16 19.80 21.19
CA ARG A 476 12.13 19.99 19.74
C ARG A 476 11.24 18.95 19.07
N LEU A 477 11.37 17.67 19.45
CA LEU A 477 10.55 16.58 18.92
C LEU A 477 9.08 16.70 19.32
N ARG A 478 8.78 17.15 20.56
CA ARG A 478 7.41 17.45 21.01
C ARG A 478 6.79 18.57 20.20
N SER A 479 7.53 19.66 19.99
CA SER A 479 7.08 20.77 19.13
C SER A 479 6.81 20.29 17.71
N LYS A 480 7.74 19.54 17.10
CA LYS A 480 7.58 18.97 15.76
C LYS A 480 6.38 18.02 15.66
N LYS A 481 6.15 17.20 16.69
CA LYS A 481 4.97 16.33 16.77
C LYS A 481 3.69 17.18 16.78
N GLN A 482 3.66 18.26 17.56
CA GLN A 482 2.51 19.15 17.62
C GLN A 482 2.24 19.82 16.26
N ASP A 483 3.28 20.29 15.58
CA ASP A 483 3.17 20.88 14.23
C ASP A 483 2.62 19.87 13.21
N LEU A 484 3.12 18.63 13.25
CA LEU A 484 2.62 17.56 12.38
C LEU A 484 1.15 17.22 12.69
N LEU A 485 0.74 17.19 13.96
CA LEU A 485 -0.66 16.98 14.34
C LEU A 485 -1.56 18.10 13.82
N LEU A 486 -1.11 19.36 13.90
CA LEU A 486 -1.85 20.49 13.34
C LEU A 486 -1.94 20.41 11.81
N LEU A 487 -0.88 19.99 11.13
CA LEU A 487 -0.89 19.77 9.69
C LEU A 487 -1.88 18.67 9.28
N LEU A 488 -1.91 17.56 10.04
CA LEU A 488 -2.85 16.46 9.83
C LEU A 488 -4.30 16.90 10.05
N ASP A 489 -4.60 17.60 11.15
CA ASP A 489 -5.94 18.14 11.42
C ASP A 489 -6.39 19.13 10.34
N GLY A 490 -5.48 20.02 9.90
CA GLY A 490 -5.73 20.91 8.76
C GLY A 490 -5.97 20.16 7.44
N GLY A 491 -5.25 19.05 7.22
CA GLY A 491 -5.46 18.15 6.08
C GLY A 491 -6.81 17.46 6.12
N GLU A 492 -7.19 16.93 7.29
CA GLU A 492 -8.48 16.24 7.49
C GLU A 492 -9.67 17.19 7.30
N LYS A 493 -9.58 18.42 7.81
CA LYS A 493 -10.60 19.46 7.58
C LYS A 493 -10.75 19.80 6.10
N ARG A 494 -9.63 19.97 5.37
CA ARG A 494 -9.67 20.22 3.92
C ARG A 494 -10.26 19.03 3.16
N LEU A 495 -9.94 17.80 3.58
CA LEU A 495 -10.49 16.59 2.99
C LEU A 495 -12.01 16.50 3.19
N LYS A 496 -12.51 16.76 4.40
CA LYS A 496 -13.96 16.80 4.69
C LYS A 496 -14.69 17.84 3.84
N ILE A 497 -14.11 19.04 3.68
CA ILE A 497 -14.68 20.08 2.80
C ILE A 497 -14.70 19.60 1.34
N ALA A 498 -13.63 18.96 0.87
CA ALA A 498 -13.57 18.44 -0.50
C ALA A 498 -14.57 17.30 -0.73
N GLN A 499 -14.77 16.41 0.25
CA GLN A 499 -15.77 15.35 0.23
C GLN A 499 -17.19 15.93 0.12
N SER A 500 -17.54 16.88 1.00
CA SER A 500 -18.85 17.56 0.94
C SER A 500 -19.08 18.27 -0.40
N ARG A 501 -18.08 18.96 -0.94
CA ARG A 501 -18.18 19.57 -2.28
C ARG A 501 -18.37 18.53 -3.38
N ASN A 502 -17.70 17.38 -3.29
CA ASN A 502 -17.86 16.31 -4.26
C ASN A 502 -19.27 15.70 -4.20
N GLU A 503 -19.80 15.51 -2.99
CA GLU A 503 -21.19 15.06 -2.78
C GLU A 503 -22.20 16.07 -3.37
N GLU A 504 -22.01 17.36 -3.13
CA GLU A 504 -22.81 18.44 -3.74
C GLU A 504 -22.76 18.37 -5.28
N ARG A 505 -21.57 18.21 -5.87
CA ARG A 505 -21.41 18.08 -7.31
C ARG A 505 -22.08 16.82 -7.87
N GLN A 506 -22.02 15.70 -7.17
CA GLN A 506 -22.72 14.48 -7.57
C GLN A 506 -24.24 14.67 -7.56
N VAL A 507 -24.78 15.40 -6.58
CA VAL A 507 -26.20 15.75 -6.54
C VAL A 507 -26.57 16.68 -7.69
N GLU A 508 -25.77 17.73 -7.96
CA GLU A 508 -25.96 18.61 -9.12
C GLU A 508 -25.97 17.82 -10.44
N GLU A 509 -25.01 16.91 -10.61
CA GLU A 509 -24.92 16.06 -11.79
C GLU A 509 -26.16 15.18 -11.95
N ASN A 510 -26.61 14.52 -10.87
CA ASN A 510 -27.82 13.70 -10.90
C ASN A 510 -29.07 14.53 -11.25
N ILE A 511 -29.19 15.76 -10.74
CA ILE A 511 -30.27 16.69 -11.12
C ILE A 511 -30.19 17.03 -12.61
N MET A 512 -29.00 17.28 -13.13
CA MET A 512 -28.81 17.58 -14.56
C MET A 512 -29.12 16.37 -15.45
N ARG A 513 -28.68 15.16 -15.06
CA ARG A 513 -29.06 13.92 -15.77
C ARG A 513 -30.57 13.73 -15.79
N LEU A 514 -31.25 13.97 -14.67
CA LEU A 514 -32.71 13.88 -14.60
C LEU A 514 -33.40 14.90 -15.52
N ARG A 515 -32.89 16.14 -15.60
CA ARG A 515 -33.38 17.15 -16.55
C ARG A 515 -33.16 16.73 -18.00
N VAL A 516 -32.00 16.17 -18.33
CA VAL A 516 -31.72 15.65 -19.67
C VAL A 516 -32.71 14.54 -20.01
N SER A 517 -32.90 13.54 -19.14
CA SER A 517 -33.88 12.47 -19.38
C SER A 517 -35.33 12.95 -19.46
N GLN A 518 -35.67 14.07 -18.81
CA GLN A 518 -36.97 14.71 -18.99
C GLN A 518 -37.08 15.37 -20.37
N LEU A 519 -36.06 16.10 -20.81
CA LEU A 519 -36.02 16.73 -22.14
C LEU A 519 -35.99 15.71 -23.27
N GLU A 520 -35.26 14.60 -23.10
CA GLU A 520 -35.25 13.47 -24.03
C GLU A 520 -36.66 12.91 -24.19
N ARG A 521 -37.35 12.60 -23.09
CA ARG A 521 -38.75 12.14 -23.14
C ARG A 521 -39.69 13.15 -23.80
N MET A 522 -39.53 14.44 -23.50
CA MET A 522 -40.31 15.49 -24.17
C MET A 522 -40.04 15.53 -25.66
N THR A 523 -38.78 15.37 -26.08
CA THR A 523 -38.37 15.37 -27.48
C THR A 523 -38.90 14.14 -28.21
N SER A 524 -38.80 12.94 -27.61
CA SER A 524 -39.42 11.73 -28.13
C SER A 524 -40.93 11.89 -28.29
N ASN A 525 -41.63 12.43 -27.29
CA ASN A 525 -43.07 12.69 -27.38
C ASN A 525 -43.42 13.69 -28.50
N VAL A 526 -42.59 14.70 -28.75
CA VAL A 526 -42.79 15.63 -29.87
C VAL A 526 -42.51 14.93 -31.20
N SER A 527 -41.46 14.11 -31.27
CA SER A 527 -41.12 13.30 -32.44
C SER A 527 -42.26 12.35 -32.81
N ASP A 528 -42.84 11.64 -31.85
CA ASP A 528 -43.97 10.74 -32.06
C ASP A 528 -45.20 11.50 -32.58
N LYS A 529 -45.49 12.68 -32.01
CA LYS A 529 -46.59 13.54 -32.50
C LYS A 529 -46.34 14.05 -33.92
N VAL A 530 -45.11 14.45 -34.25
CA VAL A 530 -44.75 14.88 -35.61
C VAL A 530 -44.87 13.72 -36.58
N TYR A 531 -44.44 12.53 -36.19
CA TYR A 531 -44.59 11.31 -36.96
C TYR A 531 -46.07 10.98 -37.23
N ASP A 532 -46.93 11.03 -36.21
CA ASP A 532 -48.37 10.82 -36.36
C ASP A 532 -49.00 11.87 -37.30
N LEU A 533 -48.63 13.15 -37.16
CA LEU A 533 -49.10 14.22 -38.04
C LEU A 533 -48.67 14.01 -39.49
N GLU A 534 -47.43 13.60 -39.72
CA GLU A 534 -46.93 13.31 -41.07
C GLU A 534 -47.62 12.09 -41.67
N LYS A 535 -47.88 11.05 -40.87
CA LYS A 535 -48.69 9.90 -41.26
C LYS A 535 -50.10 10.32 -41.66
N TYR A 536 -50.76 11.17 -40.87
CA TYR A 536 -52.09 11.70 -41.21
C TYR A 536 -52.05 12.57 -42.47
N ARG A 537 -51.02 13.42 -42.63
CA ARG A 537 -50.82 14.24 -43.84
C ARG A 537 -50.72 13.38 -45.08
N LEU A 538 -49.87 12.35 -45.06
CA LEU A 538 -49.70 11.42 -46.18
C LEU A 538 -50.98 10.64 -46.48
N HIS A 539 -51.71 10.20 -45.46
CA HIS A 539 -52.99 9.51 -45.63
C HIS A 539 -54.05 10.43 -46.28
N LEU A 540 -54.17 11.67 -45.80
CA LEU A 540 -55.05 12.67 -46.42
C LEU A 540 -54.63 12.99 -47.85
N GLU A 541 -53.34 13.13 -48.12
CA GLU A 541 -52.83 13.41 -49.46
C GLU A 541 -53.12 12.25 -50.42
N ALA A 542 -52.98 11.00 -49.97
CA ALA A 542 -53.36 9.82 -50.74
C ALA A 542 -54.87 9.80 -51.04
N ALA A 543 -55.72 10.01 -50.02
CA ALA A 543 -57.18 10.06 -50.18
C ALA A 543 -57.61 11.19 -51.13
N LEU A 544 -56.96 12.36 -51.07
CA LEU A 544 -57.22 13.47 -51.98
C LEU A 544 -56.80 13.13 -53.42
N ARG A 545 -55.66 12.47 -53.62
CA ARG A 545 -55.23 12.02 -54.96
C ARG A 545 -56.18 10.98 -55.53
N GLU A 546 -56.59 9.99 -54.74
CA GLU A 546 -57.60 9.00 -55.15
C GLU A 546 -58.89 9.69 -55.57
N ARG A 547 -59.40 10.61 -54.74
CA ARG A 547 -60.62 11.35 -55.06
C ARG A 547 -60.47 12.22 -56.31
N ALA A 548 -59.30 12.83 -56.53
CA ALA A 548 -59.01 13.59 -57.74
C ALA A 548 -59.01 12.70 -59.00
N THR A 549 -58.41 11.51 -58.93
CA THR A 549 -58.44 10.54 -60.04
C THR A 549 -59.85 10.02 -60.32
N GLU A 550 -60.65 9.77 -59.27
CA GLU A 550 -62.05 9.37 -59.39
C GLU A 550 -62.88 10.47 -60.08
N ILE A 551 -62.73 11.73 -59.66
CA ILE A 551 -63.39 12.87 -60.28
C ILE A 551 -62.94 13.03 -61.74
N ALA A 552 -61.66 12.82 -62.04
CA ALA A 552 -61.15 12.90 -63.42
C ALA A 552 -61.79 11.81 -64.31
N ALA A 553 -61.87 10.57 -63.83
CA ALA A 553 -62.53 9.47 -64.52
C ALA A 553 -64.03 9.75 -64.72
N GLN A 554 -64.72 10.29 -63.71
CA GLN A 554 -66.13 10.70 -63.84
C GLN A 554 -66.31 11.82 -64.87
N LYS A 555 -65.41 12.82 -64.89
CA LYS A 555 -65.43 13.89 -65.90
C LYS A 555 -65.21 13.35 -67.30
N GLU A 556 -64.29 12.41 -67.49
CA GLU A 556 -64.05 11.77 -68.78
C GLU A 556 -65.26 10.96 -69.23
N ALA A 557 -65.86 10.17 -68.33
CA ALA A 557 -67.09 9.42 -68.61
C ALA A 557 -68.24 10.36 -69.05
N LEU A 558 -68.43 11.49 -68.37
CA LEU A 558 -69.41 12.51 -68.76
C LEU A 558 -69.06 13.15 -70.12
N ALA A 559 -67.79 13.39 -70.42
CA ALA A 559 -67.35 13.90 -71.71
C ALA A 559 -67.64 12.90 -72.85
N VAL A 560 -67.46 11.61 -72.59
CA VAL A 560 -67.83 10.53 -73.53
C VAL A 560 -69.35 10.49 -73.71
N GLN A 561 -70.14 10.53 -72.63
CA GLN A 561 -71.61 10.59 -72.73
C GLN A 561 -72.09 11.80 -73.53
N LYS A 562 -71.50 12.99 -73.31
CA LYS A 562 -71.79 14.19 -74.10
C LYS A 562 -71.48 13.98 -75.58
N ARG A 563 -70.38 13.30 -75.91
CA ARG A 563 -70.01 12.99 -77.30
C ARG A 563 -71.00 12.02 -77.95
N VAL A 564 -71.38 10.95 -77.24
CA VAL A 564 -72.38 9.98 -77.69
C VAL A 564 -73.72 10.66 -77.95
N ALA A 565 -74.24 11.43 -76.99
CA ALA A 565 -75.48 12.20 -77.17
C ALA A 565 -75.38 13.21 -78.33
N GLY A 566 -74.20 13.82 -78.52
CA GLY A 566 -73.92 14.69 -79.67
C GLY A 566 -74.01 13.96 -81.02
N ASN A 567 -73.48 12.74 -81.07
CA ASN A 567 -73.55 11.86 -82.24
C ASN A 567 -75.00 11.42 -82.51
N GLU A 568 -75.73 10.94 -81.50
CA GLU A 568 -77.15 10.58 -81.61
C GLU A 568 -78.00 11.77 -82.10
N CYS A 569 -77.76 12.97 -81.56
CA CYS A 569 -78.43 14.18 -82.04
C CYS A 569 -78.10 14.47 -83.52
N SER A 570 -76.87 14.18 -83.97
CA SER A 570 -76.47 14.33 -85.37
C SER A 570 -77.17 13.30 -86.26
N GLU A 571 -77.26 12.04 -85.82
CA GLU A 571 -77.97 10.96 -86.51
C GLU A 571 -79.46 11.25 -86.65
N LEU A 572 -80.09 11.72 -85.57
CA LEU A 572 -81.49 12.17 -85.60
C LEU A 572 -81.68 13.35 -86.55
N ARG A 573 -80.75 14.31 -86.57
CA ARG A 573 -80.80 15.42 -87.55
C ARG A 573 -80.70 14.91 -88.99
N THR A 574 -79.82 13.95 -89.26
CA THR A 574 -79.71 13.32 -90.60
C THR A 574 -80.99 12.57 -90.96
N ALA A 575 -81.55 11.77 -90.05
CA ALA A 575 -82.80 11.06 -90.27
C ALA A 575 -83.98 12.04 -90.52
N ILE A 576 -84.06 13.14 -89.78
CA ILE A 576 -85.05 14.20 -90.02
C ILE A 576 -84.83 14.83 -91.40
N ALA A 577 -83.59 15.10 -91.81
CA ALA A 577 -83.28 15.66 -93.12
C ALA A 577 -83.69 14.70 -94.26
N GLU A 578 -83.42 13.41 -94.11
CA GLU A 578 -83.86 12.35 -95.03
C GLU A 578 -85.39 12.27 -95.10
N ARG A 579 -86.09 12.28 -93.96
CA ARG A 579 -87.56 12.30 -93.91
C ARG A 579 -88.12 13.55 -94.56
N LYS A 580 -87.55 14.74 -94.31
CA LYS A 580 -87.92 15.99 -94.98
C LYS A 580 -87.68 15.90 -96.49
N SER A 581 -86.58 15.30 -96.93
CA SER A 581 -86.31 15.04 -98.35
C SER A 581 -87.37 14.11 -98.95
N ARG A 582 -87.73 13.03 -98.26
CA ARG A 582 -88.80 12.10 -98.68
C ARG A 582 -90.16 12.78 -98.76
N ILE A 583 -90.49 13.64 -97.81
CA ILE A 583 -91.72 14.46 -97.86
C ILE A 583 -91.68 15.36 -99.08
N ARG A 584 -90.57 16.07 -99.33
CA ARG A 584 -90.41 16.90 -100.55
C ARG A 584 -90.55 16.09 -101.83
N GLN A 585 -90.02 14.86 -101.89
CA GLN A 585 -90.21 13.96 -103.02
C GLN A 585 -91.68 13.55 -103.20
N LEU A 586 -92.40 13.24 -102.11
CA LEU A 586 -93.82 12.90 -102.15
C LEU A 586 -94.68 14.11 -102.55
N GLN A 587 -94.37 15.31 -102.04
CA GLN A 587 -94.98 16.56 -102.46
C GLN A 587 -94.73 16.82 -103.94
N ALA A 588 -93.50 16.71 -104.42
CA ALA A 588 -93.19 16.86 -105.84
C ALA A 588 -93.93 15.83 -106.71
N ARG A 589 -94.10 14.57 -106.25
CA ARG A 589 -94.93 13.57 -106.93
C ARG A 589 -96.40 13.94 -106.94
N TYR A 590 -96.93 14.45 -105.83
CA TYR A 590 -98.31 14.93 -105.73
C TYR A 590 -98.52 16.13 -106.66
N ASP A 591 -97.65 17.14 -106.61
CA ASP A 591 -97.70 18.34 -107.44
C ASP A 591 -97.55 17.99 -108.93
N SER A 592 -96.66 17.06 -109.28
CA SER A 592 -96.54 16.54 -110.64
C SER A 592 -97.82 15.80 -111.06
N GLY A 593 -98.40 14.97 -110.18
CA GLY A 593 -99.68 14.31 -110.42
C GLY A 593 -100.81 15.31 -110.68
N VAL A 594 -100.90 16.36 -109.87
CA VAL A 594 -101.85 17.47 -110.05
C VAL A 594 -101.59 18.22 -111.36
N ALA A 595 -100.33 18.49 -111.72
CA ALA A 595 -99.97 19.12 -112.99
C ALA A 595 -100.34 18.25 -114.21
N THR A 596 -100.26 16.92 -114.08
CA THR A 596 -100.65 15.97 -115.15
C THR A 596 -102.16 15.96 -115.37
N MET A 597 -102.97 16.27 -114.35
CA MET A 597 -104.42 16.38 -114.45
C MET A 597 -104.88 17.63 -115.22
N GLY A 598 -103.97 18.56 -115.56
CA GLY A 598 -104.24 19.77 -116.31
C GLY A 598 -104.81 20.92 -115.46
N ALA A 599 -104.92 22.10 -116.07
CA ALA A 599 -105.49 23.31 -115.46
C ALA A 599 -106.78 23.72 -116.16
N THR A 600 -107.76 24.24 -115.41
CA THR A 600 -109.00 24.80 -115.95
C THR A 600 -108.74 26.15 -116.67
N PRO A 601 -109.70 26.66 -117.47
CA PRO A 601 -109.57 27.97 -118.13
C PRO A 601 -109.35 29.17 -117.18
N ASP A 602 -109.61 29.00 -115.88
CA ASP A 602 -109.40 29.97 -114.81
C ASP A 602 -108.14 29.72 -113.96
N GLY A 603 -107.26 28.80 -114.37
CA GLY A 603 -105.96 28.58 -113.74
C GLY A 603 -105.98 27.78 -112.42
N ALA A 604 -107.09 27.12 -112.08
CA ALA A 604 -107.17 26.21 -110.93
C ALA A 604 -106.82 24.76 -111.34
N PRO A 605 -106.16 23.96 -110.47
CA PRO A 605 -105.82 22.57 -110.78
C PRO A 605 -107.09 21.72 -110.94
N MET A 606 -107.12 20.89 -111.99
CA MET A 606 -108.25 20.03 -112.34
C MET A 606 -108.43 18.90 -111.31
N SER A 607 -109.14 19.20 -110.21
CA SER A 607 -109.43 18.24 -109.15
C SER A 607 -110.34 17.12 -109.64
N THR A 608 -110.18 15.89 -109.15
CA THR A 608 -111.11 14.76 -109.40
C THR A 608 -112.56 15.13 -109.07
N ALA A 609 -112.77 16.10 -108.17
CA ALA A 609 -114.06 16.70 -107.88
C ALA A 609 -114.59 17.56 -109.05
N TYR A 610 -113.75 18.36 -109.72
CA TYR A 610 -114.13 19.14 -110.90
C TYR A 610 -114.48 18.24 -112.10
N LEU A 611 -113.69 17.19 -112.39
CA LEU A 611 -114.05 16.19 -113.42
C LEU A 611 -115.36 15.46 -113.05
N LYS A 612 -115.61 15.21 -111.76
CA LYS A 612 -116.90 14.71 -111.27
C LYS A 612 -118.03 15.73 -111.43
N ILE A 613 -117.78 17.03 -111.27
CA ILE A 613 -118.77 18.10 -111.44
C ILE A 613 -119.06 18.36 -112.92
N GLN A 614 -118.05 18.39 -113.79
CA GLN A 614 -118.23 18.48 -115.24
C GLN A 614 -118.97 17.26 -115.77
N SER A 615 -118.56 16.05 -115.37
CA SER A 615 -119.34 14.84 -115.68
C SER A 615 -120.70 14.83 -114.99
N ALA A 616 -120.92 15.56 -113.88
CA ALA A 616 -122.24 15.73 -113.26
C ALA A 616 -123.11 16.77 -113.99
N GLN A 617 -122.51 17.82 -114.57
CA GLN A 617 -123.19 18.82 -115.42
C GLN A 617 -123.54 18.21 -116.78
N GLU A 618 -122.63 17.46 -117.40
CA GLU A 618 -122.94 16.65 -118.58
C GLU A 618 -124.02 15.62 -118.25
N ARG A 619 -123.94 14.95 -117.07
CA ARG A 619 -125.03 14.09 -116.58
C ARG A 619 -126.31 14.86 -116.27
N TYR A 620 -126.28 16.14 -115.93
CA TYR A 620 -127.46 16.97 -115.70
C TYR A 620 -128.12 17.36 -117.03
N MET A 621 -127.33 17.78 -118.03
CA MET A 621 -127.83 18.03 -119.39
C MET A 621 -128.37 16.75 -120.03
N LEU A 622 -127.69 15.61 -119.82
CA LEU A 622 -128.19 14.28 -120.19
C LEU A 622 -129.37 13.83 -119.33
N ARG A 623 -129.53 14.30 -118.08
CA ARG A 623 -130.72 14.08 -117.23
C ARG A 623 -131.89 14.96 -117.64
N GLU A 624 -131.69 16.14 -118.20
CA GLU A 624 -132.79 16.95 -118.73
C GLU A 624 -133.30 16.37 -120.06
N GLN A 625 -132.39 15.83 -120.88
CA GLN A 625 -132.72 14.94 -122.00
C GLN A 625 -133.30 13.60 -121.51
N GLY A 626 -132.79 13.11 -120.38
CA GLY A 626 -133.23 11.93 -119.65
C GLY A 626 -134.62 12.10 -119.03
N ASP A 627 -135.00 13.28 -118.55
CA ASP A 627 -136.30 13.57 -117.91
C ASP A 627 -137.42 13.53 -118.95
N LYS A 628 -137.11 13.98 -120.19
CA LYS A 628 -137.99 13.82 -121.36
C LYS A 628 -138.13 12.35 -121.78
N LEU A 629 -137.08 11.56 -121.60
CA LEU A 629 -137.14 10.10 -121.77
C LEU A 629 -137.77 9.42 -120.54
N ASP A 630 -137.69 9.99 -119.34
CA ASP A 630 -138.26 9.48 -118.09
C ASP A 630 -139.76 9.74 -118.02
N GLU A 631 -140.28 10.73 -118.73
CA GLU A 631 -141.71 10.84 -119.00
C GLU A 631 -142.21 9.71 -119.90
N ALA A 632 -141.35 9.22 -120.80
CA ALA A 632 -141.61 8.00 -121.58
C ALA A 632 -141.36 6.73 -120.75
N ILE A 633 -140.40 6.73 -119.81
CA ILE A 633 -140.11 5.60 -118.92
C ILE A 633 -141.14 5.49 -117.80
N LYS A 634 -141.72 6.56 -117.26
CA LYS A 634 -142.82 6.50 -116.28
C LYS A 634 -144.03 5.73 -116.80
N ARG A 635 -144.28 5.76 -118.11
CA ARG A 635 -145.28 4.90 -118.76
C ARG A 635 -144.89 3.41 -118.68
N THR A 636 -143.61 3.10 -118.88
CA THR A 636 -143.07 1.73 -118.72
C THR A 636 -142.82 1.32 -117.26
N GLU A 637 -142.64 2.26 -116.33
CA GLU A 637 -142.44 2.01 -114.89
C GLU A 637 -143.74 1.68 -114.17
N GLN A 638 -144.88 2.17 -114.67
CA GLN A 638 -146.18 1.65 -114.22
C GLN A 638 -146.28 0.14 -114.53
N GLU A 639 -145.66 -0.33 -115.62
CA GLU A 639 -145.56 -1.75 -115.97
C GLU A 639 -144.54 -2.48 -115.07
N ILE A 640 -143.45 -1.82 -114.64
CA ILE A 640 -142.42 -2.40 -113.73
C ILE A 640 -142.83 -2.40 -112.24
N ARG A 641 -143.69 -1.48 -111.77
CA ARG A 641 -144.24 -1.51 -110.39
C ARG A 641 -145.06 -2.76 -110.11
N SER A 642 -145.56 -3.44 -111.14
CA SER A 642 -146.13 -4.78 -111.01
C SER A 642 -145.08 -5.85 -110.63
N MET A 643 -143.79 -5.64 -110.96
CA MET A 643 -142.68 -6.58 -110.73
C MET A 643 -141.86 -6.28 -109.44
N GLU A 644 -141.85 -5.04 -108.95
CA GLU A 644 -141.10 -4.61 -107.74
C GLU A 644 -141.66 -5.11 -106.39
N THR A 645 -142.93 -5.53 -106.35
CA THR A 645 -143.52 -6.09 -105.11
C THR A 645 -142.83 -7.40 -104.71
N THR A 646 -142.28 -8.11 -105.68
CA THR A 646 -141.59 -9.41 -105.53
C THR A 646 -140.16 -9.31 -104.97
N LEU A 647 -139.54 -8.12 -104.97
CA LEU A 647 -138.16 -7.90 -104.49
C LEU A 647 -138.10 -7.46 -103.02
N ARG A 648 -139.25 -7.14 -102.39
CA ARG A 648 -139.32 -6.57 -101.05
C ARG A 648 -139.27 -7.61 -99.91
N VAL A 649 -139.47 -8.90 -100.21
CA VAL A 649 -139.49 -10.00 -99.23
C VAL A 649 -138.10 -10.59 -98.95
N VAL A 650 -137.12 -10.40 -99.85
CA VAL A 650 -135.80 -11.05 -99.74
C VAL A 650 -134.77 -10.20 -98.97
N ASN A 651 -134.92 -8.88 -98.95
CA ASN A 651 -133.95 -7.94 -98.33
C ASN A 651 -134.17 -7.63 -96.83
N VAL A 652 -135.10 -8.31 -96.14
CA VAL A 652 -135.46 -7.97 -94.73
C VAL A 652 -134.94 -8.99 -93.70
N CYS A 653 -134.44 -10.16 -94.10
CA CYS A 653 -134.30 -11.28 -93.15
C CYS A 653 -132.89 -11.72 -92.69
N ASN A 654 -131.76 -11.17 -93.11
CA ASN A 654 -130.47 -11.73 -92.61
C ASN A 654 -129.37 -10.74 -92.20
N ASP A 655 -129.22 -9.60 -92.87
CA ASP A 655 -128.01 -8.77 -92.66
C ASP A 655 -128.01 -7.93 -91.38
N LYS A 656 -129.09 -7.92 -90.58
CA LYS A 656 -129.23 -7.02 -89.42
C LYS A 656 -129.11 -7.64 -88.04
N TYR A 657 -128.73 -8.93 -87.89
CA TYR A 657 -128.80 -9.59 -86.59
C TYR A 657 -127.51 -9.99 -85.86
N ARG A 658 -126.27 -9.83 -86.35
CA ARG A 658 -125.13 -10.32 -85.52
C ARG A 658 -123.77 -9.63 -85.51
N ASP A 659 -123.56 -8.49 -86.18
CA ASP A 659 -122.27 -7.77 -86.11
C ASP A 659 -122.18 -6.72 -84.98
N SER A 660 -123.15 -6.67 -84.06
CA SER A 660 -123.08 -5.86 -82.83
C SER A 660 -122.72 -6.72 -81.60
N MET A 661 -121.41 -6.77 -81.30
CA MET A 661 -120.75 -6.92 -79.97
C MET A 661 -120.24 -8.31 -79.49
N SER A 662 -118.90 -8.54 -79.55
CA SER A 662 -118.14 -9.30 -78.52
C SER A 662 -116.62 -8.98 -78.46
N ALA A 663 -116.16 -8.76 -77.22
CA ALA A 663 -114.84 -8.91 -76.58
C ALA A 663 -113.57 -8.15 -77.06
N VAL A 664 -113.03 -7.31 -76.16
CA VAL A 664 -111.67 -6.75 -76.14
C VAL A 664 -110.68 -7.80 -75.61
N ASP A 665 -109.50 -7.86 -76.22
CA ASP A 665 -108.43 -8.86 -76.06
C ASP A 665 -107.84 -9.00 -74.64
N GLN A 666 -107.48 -10.25 -74.27
CA GLN A 666 -106.73 -10.61 -73.07
C GLN A 666 -105.19 -10.67 -73.27
N ASP A 667 -104.66 -10.19 -74.40
CA ASP A 667 -103.21 -10.10 -74.68
C ASP A 667 -102.82 -8.69 -75.18
N GLY A 668 -102.90 -7.70 -74.29
CA GLY A 668 -102.41 -6.33 -74.56
C GLY A 668 -100.88 -6.21 -74.47
N PRO A 669 -100.26 -5.22 -75.15
CA PRO A 669 -98.82 -4.99 -75.10
C PRO A 669 -98.28 -4.78 -73.67
N GLU A 670 -99.11 -4.24 -72.77
CA GLU A 670 -98.78 -4.01 -71.35
C GLU A 670 -98.51 -5.32 -70.57
N TRP A 671 -99.18 -6.44 -70.89
CA TRP A 671 -98.94 -7.72 -70.21
C TRP A 671 -97.60 -8.35 -70.63
N THR A 672 -97.21 -8.18 -71.90
CA THR A 672 -95.92 -8.65 -72.42
C THR A 672 -94.74 -7.84 -71.88
N GLU A 673 -94.95 -6.57 -71.55
CA GLU A 673 -93.94 -5.69 -70.94
C GLU A 673 -93.77 -5.98 -69.44
N GLN A 674 -94.88 -6.21 -68.71
CA GLN A 674 -94.85 -6.64 -67.31
C GLN A 674 -94.09 -7.97 -67.15
N LYS A 675 -94.36 -8.97 -68.01
CA LYS A 675 -93.67 -10.26 -67.97
C LYS A 675 -92.17 -10.15 -68.26
N LYS A 676 -91.77 -9.28 -69.20
CA LYS A 676 -90.35 -8.98 -69.47
C LYS A 676 -89.64 -8.31 -68.29
N LEU A 677 -90.32 -7.39 -67.60
CA LEU A 677 -89.75 -6.72 -66.42
C LEU A 677 -89.61 -7.69 -65.23
N ASP A 678 -90.57 -8.60 -65.05
CA ASP A 678 -90.50 -9.63 -64.01
C ASP A 678 -89.39 -10.66 -64.31
N GLU A 679 -89.17 -11.04 -65.57
CA GLU A 679 -88.03 -11.87 -66.00
C GLU A 679 -86.68 -11.15 -65.79
N GLN A 680 -86.57 -9.86 -66.13
CA GLN A 680 -85.38 -9.06 -65.87
C GLN A 680 -85.07 -8.91 -64.37
N MET A 681 -86.12 -8.79 -63.55
CA MET A 681 -86.01 -8.66 -62.10
C MET A 681 -85.61 -10.00 -61.45
N HIS A 682 -86.10 -11.13 -61.96
CA HIS A 682 -85.63 -12.47 -61.58
C HIS A 682 -84.17 -12.71 -61.99
N ASP A 683 -83.77 -12.35 -63.21
CA ASP A 683 -82.38 -12.44 -63.68
C ASP A 683 -81.44 -11.57 -62.84
N ALA A 684 -81.87 -10.35 -62.48
CA ALA A 684 -81.10 -9.46 -61.61
C ALA A 684 -80.94 -10.04 -60.19
N ARG A 685 -82.00 -10.66 -59.64
CA ARG A 685 -81.93 -11.36 -58.34
C ARG A 685 -81.01 -12.58 -58.40
N GLN A 686 -81.03 -13.34 -59.49
CA GLN A 686 -80.14 -14.49 -59.67
C GLN A 686 -78.67 -14.05 -59.81
N LYS A 687 -78.42 -12.96 -60.54
CA LYS A 687 -77.07 -12.33 -60.62
C LYS A 687 -76.61 -11.79 -59.26
N LEU A 688 -77.51 -11.22 -58.46
CA LEU A 688 -77.19 -10.77 -57.10
C LEU A 688 -76.80 -11.95 -56.19
N LEU A 689 -77.54 -13.07 -56.26
CA LEU A 689 -77.23 -14.30 -55.53
C LEU A 689 -75.89 -14.90 -55.97
N GLN A 690 -75.61 -14.93 -57.28
CA GLN A 690 -74.30 -15.34 -57.79
C GLN A 690 -73.18 -14.43 -57.30
N LYS A 691 -73.41 -13.11 -57.24
CA LYS A 691 -72.43 -12.15 -56.71
C LYS A 691 -72.23 -12.30 -55.20
N GLN A 692 -73.28 -12.61 -54.44
CA GLN A 692 -73.16 -12.93 -53.01
C GLN A 692 -72.38 -14.22 -52.79
N MET A 693 -72.62 -15.27 -53.59
CA MET A 693 -71.82 -16.51 -53.54
C MET A 693 -70.36 -16.27 -53.92
N GLN A 694 -70.09 -15.45 -54.94
CA GLN A 694 -68.72 -15.05 -55.31
C GLN A 694 -68.03 -14.25 -54.20
N LEU A 695 -68.76 -13.36 -53.53
CA LEU A 695 -68.25 -12.61 -52.38
C LEU A 695 -67.92 -13.54 -51.21
N GLN A 696 -68.76 -14.54 -50.96
CA GLN A 696 -68.57 -15.51 -49.89
C GLN A 696 -67.38 -16.44 -50.19
N GLN A 697 -67.21 -16.86 -51.44
CA GLN A 697 -66.01 -17.58 -51.91
C GLN A 697 -64.74 -16.74 -51.76
N LEU A 698 -64.77 -15.48 -52.19
CA LEU A 698 -63.65 -14.54 -52.00
C LEU A 698 -63.34 -14.31 -50.52
N PHE A 699 -64.35 -14.29 -49.65
CA PHE A 699 -64.15 -14.15 -48.22
C PHE A 699 -63.51 -15.41 -47.61
N GLU A 700 -63.93 -16.59 -48.04
CA GLU A 700 -63.30 -17.87 -47.65
C GLU A 700 -61.87 -17.98 -48.17
N GLU A 701 -61.58 -17.49 -49.38
CA GLU A 701 -60.23 -17.40 -49.96
C GLU A 701 -59.35 -16.41 -49.19
N LEU A 702 -59.90 -15.25 -48.81
CA LEU A 702 -59.20 -14.28 -47.96
C LEU A 702 -58.91 -14.86 -46.57
N GLN A 703 -59.87 -15.55 -45.98
CA GLN A 703 -59.72 -16.22 -44.68
C GLN A 703 -58.66 -17.33 -44.77
N LYS A 704 -58.63 -18.11 -45.86
CA LYS A 704 -57.56 -19.10 -46.12
C LYS A 704 -56.21 -18.43 -46.28
N ALA A 705 -56.10 -17.39 -47.11
CA ALA A 705 -54.86 -16.65 -47.30
C ALA A 705 -54.35 -16.02 -45.99
N GLN A 706 -55.26 -15.55 -45.13
CA GLN A 706 -54.91 -15.02 -43.81
C GLN A 706 -54.40 -16.12 -42.86
N ASN A 707 -55.02 -17.30 -42.89
CA ASN A 707 -54.54 -18.46 -42.13
C ASN A 707 -53.18 -18.95 -42.66
N ASP A 708 -53.00 -19.01 -43.98
CA ASP A 708 -51.73 -19.39 -44.62
C ASP A 708 -50.63 -18.38 -44.30
N TYR A 709 -50.96 -17.08 -44.28
CA TYR A 709 -50.02 -16.04 -43.85
C TYR A 709 -49.62 -16.19 -42.38
N THR A 710 -50.57 -16.51 -41.51
CA THR A 710 -50.30 -16.76 -40.08
C THR A 710 -49.43 -18.00 -39.91
N GLN A 711 -49.72 -19.08 -40.65
CA GLN A 711 -48.92 -20.30 -40.67
C GLN A 711 -47.50 -20.03 -41.17
N LEU A 712 -47.34 -19.20 -42.21
CA LEU A 712 -46.03 -18.81 -42.72
C LEU A 712 -45.22 -17.99 -41.71
N LEU A 713 -45.88 -17.14 -40.91
CA LEU A 713 -45.21 -16.43 -39.81
C LEU A 713 -44.70 -17.39 -38.74
N ASP A 714 -45.52 -18.36 -38.33
CA ASP A 714 -45.11 -19.40 -37.37
C ASP A 714 -43.95 -20.24 -37.92
N ASP A 715 -43.96 -20.56 -39.21
CA ASP A 715 -42.88 -21.31 -39.85
C ASP A 715 -41.60 -20.48 -40.00
N ILE A 716 -41.70 -19.16 -40.23
CA ILE A 716 -40.56 -18.24 -40.17
C ILE A 716 -39.97 -18.20 -38.76
N GLU A 717 -40.81 -18.18 -37.72
CA GLU A 717 -40.36 -18.18 -36.33
C GLU A 717 -39.64 -19.48 -35.97
N LYS A 718 -40.21 -20.65 -36.32
CA LYS A 718 -39.53 -21.95 -36.19
C LYS A 718 -38.21 -22.00 -36.96
N ALA A 719 -38.18 -21.50 -38.19
CA ALA A 719 -36.96 -21.46 -39.00
C ALA A 719 -35.87 -20.56 -38.37
N LYS A 720 -36.27 -19.45 -37.72
CA LYS A 720 -35.34 -18.61 -36.94
C LYS A 720 -34.81 -19.34 -35.71
N GLU A 721 -35.67 -20.01 -34.94
CA GLU A 721 -35.24 -20.80 -33.79
C GLU A 721 -34.29 -21.94 -34.20
N GLU A 722 -34.59 -22.64 -35.31
CA GLU A 722 -33.70 -23.65 -35.87
C GLU A 722 -32.36 -23.06 -36.32
N LYS A 723 -32.37 -21.88 -36.95
CA LYS A 723 -31.15 -21.18 -37.34
C LYS A 723 -30.32 -20.83 -36.12
N GLU A 724 -30.91 -20.24 -35.08
CA GLU A 724 -30.18 -19.93 -33.85
C GLU A 724 -29.62 -21.19 -33.17
N ASN A 725 -30.39 -22.28 -33.14
CA ASN A 725 -29.92 -23.55 -32.58
C ASN A 725 -28.74 -24.11 -33.39
N LYS A 726 -28.79 -24.02 -34.73
CA LYS A 726 -27.68 -24.41 -35.62
C LYS A 726 -26.47 -23.49 -35.46
N GLU A 727 -26.66 -22.18 -35.27
CA GLU A 727 -25.58 -21.22 -34.99
C GLU A 727 -24.90 -21.49 -33.64
N ARG A 728 -25.68 -21.80 -32.59
CA ARG A 728 -25.13 -22.22 -31.29
C ARG A 728 -24.34 -23.53 -31.43
N TYR A 729 -24.84 -24.48 -32.21
CA TYR A 729 -24.13 -25.73 -32.49
C TYR A 729 -22.84 -25.49 -33.27
N LEU A 730 -22.88 -24.66 -34.33
CA LEU A 730 -21.70 -24.26 -35.11
C LEU A 730 -20.66 -23.57 -34.24
N SER A 731 -21.07 -22.62 -33.39
CA SER A 731 -20.16 -21.96 -32.44
C SER A 731 -19.51 -22.96 -31.48
N GLY A 732 -20.26 -23.98 -31.03
CA GLY A 732 -19.73 -25.09 -30.25
C GLY A 732 -18.67 -25.91 -31.01
N ILE A 733 -18.93 -26.25 -32.27
CA ILE A 733 -17.98 -26.97 -33.14
C ILE A 733 -16.76 -26.12 -33.50
N GLU A 734 -16.94 -24.83 -33.77
CA GLU A 734 -15.84 -23.88 -34.00
C GLU A 734 -14.93 -23.79 -32.78
N LYS A 735 -15.51 -23.70 -31.57
CA LYS A 735 -14.75 -23.72 -30.32
C LYS A 735 -14.01 -25.05 -30.13
N GLN A 736 -14.64 -26.18 -30.42
CA GLN A 736 -13.94 -27.47 -30.39
C GLN A 736 -12.82 -27.52 -31.43
N THR A 737 -13.02 -26.96 -32.61
CA THR A 737 -12.02 -26.92 -33.69
C THR A 737 -10.83 -26.05 -33.32
N THR A 738 -11.05 -24.90 -32.70
CA THR A 738 -9.96 -24.05 -32.19
C THR A 738 -9.22 -24.72 -31.04
N GLU A 739 -9.92 -25.34 -30.09
CA GLU A 739 -9.30 -26.11 -29.00
C GLU A 739 -8.46 -27.29 -29.51
N GLN A 740 -8.94 -28.00 -30.54
CA GLN A 740 -8.16 -29.07 -31.21
C GLN A 740 -6.98 -28.49 -31.98
N GLY A 741 -7.13 -27.37 -32.68
CA GLY A 741 -6.03 -26.66 -33.34
C GLY A 741 -4.94 -26.22 -32.36
N GLU A 742 -5.30 -25.75 -31.18
CA GLU A 742 -4.36 -25.43 -30.11
C GLU A 742 -3.67 -26.67 -29.53
N LYS A 743 -4.38 -27.79 -29.39
CA LYS A 743 -3.79 -29.08 -28.99
C LYS A 743 -2.78 -29.57 -30.03
N ILE A 744 -3.12 -29.52 -31.32
CA ILE A 744 -2.22 -29.86 -32.42
C ILE A 744 -1.00 -28.93 -32.42
N SER A 745 -1.20 -27.61 -32.28
CA SER A 745 -0.08 -26.66 -32.21
C SER A 745 0.87 -26.94 -31.02
N ARG A 746 0.33 -27.35 -29.87
CA ARG A 746 1.13 -27.78 -28.71
C ARG A 746 1.88 -29.08 -28.97
N ALA A 747 1.24 -30.06 -29.61
CA ALA A 747 1.87 -31.31 -30.01
C ALA A 747 2.99 -31.05 -31.03
N ASP A 748 2.75 -30.25 -32.07
CA ASP A 748 3.73 -29.85 -33.09
C ASP A 748 4.93 -29.12 -32.50
N LYS A 749 4.71 -28.19 -31.56
CA LYS A 749 5.81 -27.51 -30.86
C LYS A 749 6.65 -28.49 -30.06
N SER A 750 6.03 -29.49 -29.43
CA SER A 750 6.71 -30.53 -28.67
C SER A 750 7.49 -31.48 -29.60
N LEU A 751 6.89 -31.89 -30.73
CA LEU A 751 7.53 -32.69 -31.78
C LEU A 751 8.75 -31.98 -32.36
N ARG A 752 8.61 -30.71 -32.77
CA ARG A 752 9.72 -29.89 -33.30
C ARG A 752 10.83 -29.71 -32.28
N LYS A 753 10.50 -29.62 -30.99
CA LYS A 753 11.50 -29.57 -29.92
C LYS A 753 12.26 -30.88 -29.81
N ALA A 754 11.55 -32.02 -29.80
CA ALA A 754 12.18 -33.35 -29.79
C ALA A 754 13.06 -33.59 -31.03
N GLN A 755 12.60 -33.19 -32.22
CA GLN A 755 13.39 -33.25 -33.46
C GLN A 755 14.67 -32.40 -33.38
N LYS A 756 14.58 -31.17 -32.82
CA LYS A 756 15.76 -30.32 -32.59
C LYS A 756 16.71 -30.92 -31.55
N ASP A 757 16.20 -31.52 -30.48
CA ASP A 757 17.00 -32.16 -29.45
C ASP A 757 17.74 -33.40 -30.00
N ILE A 758 17.10 -34.19 -30.87
CA ILE A 758 17.73 -35.31 -31.61
C ILE A 758 18.80 -34.79 -32.58
N GLN A 759 18.51 -33.71 -33.33
CA GLN A 759 19.48 -33.10 -34.24
C GLN A 759 20.69 -32.51 -33.49
N ASN A 760 20.47 -31.91 -32.33
CA ASN A 760 21.54 -31.40 -31.46
C ASN A 760 22.38 -32.54 -30.85
N LEU A 761 21.75 -33.66 -30.48
CA LEU A 761 22.45 -34.87 -30.02
C LEU A 761 23.34 -35.46 -31.11
N TYR A 762 22.86 -35.48 -32.36
CA TYR A 762 23.66 -35.89 -33.52
C TYR A 762 24.88 -34.97 -33.75
N ILE A 763 24.68 -33.65 -33.72
CA ILE A 763 25.76 -32.66 -33.88
C ILE A 763 26.81 -32.78 -32.76
N SER A 764 26.37 -33.04 -31.52
CA SER A 764 27.24 -33.12 -30.34
C SER A 764 28.05 -34.41 -30.25
N LYS A 765 27.51 -35.56 -30.68
CA LYS A 765 28.15 -36.88 -30.53
C LYS A 765 28.74 -37.48 -31.81
N ARG A 766 28.41 -36.97 -33.02
CA ARG A 766 28.80 -37.57 -34.32
C ARG A 766 28.57 -39.09 -34.39
N ASP A 767 27.45 -39.55 -33.86
CA ASP A 767 27.03 -40.95 -33.90
C ASP A 767 26.17 -41.19 -35.16
N ASP A 768 26.71 -41.91 -36.15
CA ASP A 768 25.98 -42.28 -37.38
C ASP A 768 24.75 -43.16 -37.10
N THR A 769 24.72 -43.83 -35.95
CA THR A 769 23.58 -44.60 -35.44
C THR A 769 22.35 -43.73 -35.14
N VAL A 770 22.54 -42.49 -34.66
CA VAL A 770 21.43 -41.55 -34.39
C VAL A 770 20.83 -41.03 -35.70
N LEU A 771 21.67 -40.82 -36.72
CA LEU A 771 21.21 -40.44 -38.06
C LEU A 771 20.41 -41.56 -38.73
N LEU A 772 20.87 -42.81 -38.59
CA LEU A 772 20.17 -43.98 -39.14
C LEU A 772 18.81 -44.18 -38.46
N GLN A 773 18.75 -44.05 -37.13
CA GLN A 773 17.48 -44.12 -36.38
C GLN A 773 16.52 -42.98 -36.74
N GLN A 774 17.02 -41.76 -36.98
CA GLN A 774 16.20 -40.65 -37.45
C GLN A 774 15.61 -40.94 -38.84
N ARG A 775 16.42 -41.47 -39.77
CA ARG A 775 15.94 -41.90 -41.10
C ARG A 775 14.95 -43.05 -41.03
N GLU A 776 15.13 -43.97 -40.09
CA GLU A 776 14.20 -45.08 -39.85
C GLU A 776 12.86 -44.59 -39.27
N VAL A 777 12.88 -43.59 -38.39
CA VAL A 777 11.67 -42.94 -37.87
C VAL A 777 10.94 -42.18 -38.98
N GLU A 778 11.65 -41.41 -39.82
CA GLU A 778 11.06 -40.75 -40.99
C GLU A 778 10.46 -41.75 -41.99
N LEU A 779 11.12 -42.90 -42.19
CA LEU A 779 10.59 -43.96 -43.05
C LEU A 779 9.33 -44.60 -42.44
N ARG A 780 9.29 -44.81 -41.12
CA ARG A 780 8.10 -45.29 -40.40
C ARG A 780 6.96 -44.29 -40.44
N GLU A 781 7.22 -43.00 -40.25
CA GLU A 781 6.23 -41.93 -40.38
C GLU A 781 5.64 -41.89 -41.80
N LEU A 782 6.46 -42.04 -42.84
CA LEU A 782 5.98 -42.12 -44.23
C LEU A 782 5.17 -43.39 -44.50
N GLN A 783 5.55 -44.52 -43.89
CA GLN A 783 4.79 -45.76 -43.98
C GLN A 783 3.42 -45.64 -43.28
N GLU A 784 3.38 -45.03 -42.10
CA GLU A 784 2.13 -44.76 -41.37
C GLU A 784 1.25 -43.75 -42.10
N GLN A 785 1.81 -42.69 -42.67
CA GLN A 785 1.07 -41.73 -43.50
C GLN A 785 0.46 -42.41 -44.73
N ASN A 786 1.21 -43.26 -45.42
CA ASN A 786 0.68 -44.05 -46.53
C ASN A 786 -0.41 -45.03 -46.07
N ALA A 787 -0.25 -45.66 -44.90
CA ALA A 787 -1.26 -46.54 -44.34
C ALA A 787 -2.57 -45.80 -43.99
N LEU A 788 -2.48 -44.60 -43.40
CA LEU A 788 -3.62 -43.75 -43.10
C LEU A 788 -4.34 -43.27 -44.35
N VAL A 789 -3.61 -42.85 -45.39
CA VAL A 789 -4.22 -42.46 -46.67
C VAL A 789 -4.92 -43.66 -47.33
N LEU A 790 -4.32 -44.86 -47.27
CA LEU A 790 -4.98 -46.07 -47.75
C LEU A 790 -6.21 -46.45 -46.92
N GLN A 791 -6.20 -46.17 -45.61
CA GLN A 791 -7.35 -46.35 -44.73
C GLN A 791 -8.47 -45.34 -45.06
N ASP A 792 -8.15 -44.07 -45.30
CA ASP A 792 -9.11 -43.04 -45.69
C ASP A 792 -9.72 -43.35 -47.06
N ILE A 793 -8.93 -43.85 -48.01
CA ILE A 793 -9.42 -44.29 -49.32
C ILE A 793 -10.32 -45.54 -49.16
N ALA A 794 -9.99 -46.46 -48.25
CA ALA A 794 -10.84 -47.61 -47.94
C ALA A 794 -12.17 -47.16 -47.30
N GLU A 795 -12.14 -46.21 -46.36
CA GLU A 795 -13.35 -45.68 -45.71
C GLU A 795 -14.21 -44.86 -46.68
N PHE A 796 -13.59 -44.05 -47.55
CA PHE A 796 -14.26 -43.34 -48.64
C PHE A 796 -14.97 -44.32 -49.57
N THR A 797 -14.31 -45.43 -49.90
CA THR A 797 -14.86 -46.51 -50.72
C THR A 797 -16.07 -47.19 -50.05
N ILE A 798 -16.04 -47.37 -48.71
CA ILE A 798 -17.16 -47.92 -47.92
C ILE A 798 -18.35 -46.94 -47.86
N ARG A 799 -18.10 -45.62 -47.70
CA ARG A 799 -19.15 -44.59 -47.61
C ARG A 799 -19.79 -44.27 -48.97
N HIS A 800 -19.05 -44.45 -50.06
CA HIS A 800 -19.50 -44.15 -51.42
C HIS A 800 -19.32 -45.36 -52.35
N VAL A 801 -20.22 -46.34 -52.22
CA VAL A 801 -20.21 -47.62 -52.95
C VAL A 801 -20.20 -47.44 -54.48
N GLU A 802 -20.77 -46.35 -55.00
CA GLU A 802 -20.77 -46.02 -56.44
C GLU A 802 -19.36 -45.72 -56.99
N ALA A 803 -18.48 -45.15 -56.15
CA ALA A 803 -17.10 -44.83 -56.52
C ALA A 803 -16.13 -46.01 -56.31
N GLU A 804 -16.56 -47.06 -55.60
CA GLU A 804 -15.74 -48.20 -55.22
C GLU A 804 -15.11 -48.92 -56.41
N ALA A 805 -15.90 -49.21 -57.44
CA ALA A 805 -15.42 -49.92 -58.63
C ALA A 805 -14.36 -49.11 -59.40
N TYR A 806 -14.51 -47.78 -59.41
CA TYR A 806 -13.58 -46.88 -60.08
C TYR A 806 -12.27 -46.72 -59.30
N VAL A 807 -12.36 -46.53 -57.98
CA VAL A 807 -11.20 -46.40 -57.08
C VAL A 807 -10.40 -47.71 -57.03
N LYS A 808 -11.06 -48.87 -56.89
CA LYS A 808 -10.39 -50.19 -56.95
C LYS A 808 -9.70 -50.43 -58.28
N LYS A 809 -10.30 -50.03 -59.41
CA LYS A 809 -9.69 -50.13 -60.74
C LYS A 809 -8.42 -49.28 -60.86
N LEU A 810 -8.45 -48.04 -60.38
CA LEU A 810 -7.28 -47.15 -60.39
C LEU A 810 -6.14 -47.65 -59.49
N LEU A 811 -6.47 -48.21 -58.32
CA LEU A 811 -5.49 -48.75 -57.39
C LEU A 811 -4.87 -50.07 -57.89
N MET A 812 -5.67 -50.95 -58.49
CA MET A 812 -5.17 -52.15 -59.17
C MET A 812 -4.25 -51.81 -60.33
N ALA A 813 -4.53 -50.75 -61.10
CA ALA A 813 -3.66 -50.29 -62.19
C ALA A 813 -2.28 -49.78 -61.70
N LYS A 814 -2.13 -49.52 -60.40
CA LYS A 814 -0.88 -49.10 -59.76
C LYS A 814 -0.31 -50.14 -58.80
N ASN A 815 -0.87 -51.35 -58.75
CA ASN A 815 -0.48 -52.44 -57.83
C ASN A 815 -0.48 -52.05 -56.34
N ILE A 816 -1.46 -51.24 -55.91
CA ILE A 816 -1.61 -50.83 -54.51
C ILE A 816 -2.84 -51.54 -53.93
N GLU A 817 -2.64 -52.37 -52.91
CA GLU A 817 -3.73 -53.09 -52.23
C GLU A 817 -4.27 -52.28 -51.06
N LEU A 818 -5.60 -52.21 -50.95
CA LEU A 818 -6.28 -51.56 -49.82
C LEU A 818 -6.27 -52.49 -48.59
N PRO A 819 -6.04 -51.97 -47.38
CA PRO A 819 -6.17 -52.74 -46.14
C PRO A 819 -7.55 -53.37 -46.02
N CYS A 820 -7.63 -54.70 -45.90
CA CYS A 820 -8.89 -55.43 -45.76
C CYS A 820 -9.24 -55.61 -44.28
N PHE A 821 -10.32 -54.98 -43.81
CA PHE A 821 -10.82 -55.16 -42.44
C PHE A 821 -11.78 -56.36 -42.35
N PRO A 822 -11.67 -57.25 -41.35
CA PRO A 822 -12.71 -58.23 -41.06
C PRO A 822 -13.91 -57.53 -40.36
N PRO A 823 -15.17 -57.89 -40.69
CA PRO A 823 -16.33 -57.31 -40.03
C PRO A 823 -16.49 -57.99 -38.66
N SER A 824 -16.22 -57.29 -37.55
CA SER A 824 -16.49 -57.88 -36.23
C SER A 824 -16.73 -56.91 -35.08
N ILE A 825 -17.90 -57.12 -34.47
CA ILE A 825 -18.26 -56.98 -33.05
C ILE A 825 -18.67 -55.59 -32.52
N ARG A 826 -20.00 -55.49 -32.32
CA ARG A 826 -20.67 -54.67 -31.30
C ARG A 826 -20.06 -54.87 -29.90
N SER A 827 -19.85 -53.78 -29.15
CA SER A 827 -20.29 -53.52 -27.75
C SER A 827 -19.46 -52.38 -27.12
N PRO A 828 -19.85 -51.73 -26.00
CA PRO A 828 -21.15 -51.17 -25.64
C PRO A 828 -21.03 -49.69 -25.20
N MET A 829 -21.96 -48.82 -25.63
CA MET A 829 -22.24 -47.59 -24.89
C MET A 829 -23.75 -47.47 -24.66
N SER A 830 -24.12 -47.50 -23.39
CA SER A 830 -25.41 -47.07 -22.86
C SER A 830 -25.15 -45.79 -22.04
N PRO A 831 -26.18 -45.03 -21.62
CA PRO A 831 -27.41 -44.62 -22.31
C PRO A 831 -27.59 -43.09 -22.21
N SER A 832 -28.37 -42.46 -23.11
CA SER A 832 -29.25 -41.30 -22.77
C SER A 832 -30.05 -40.83 -23.99
N GLY A 833 -31.32 -41.26 -24.03
CA GLY A 833 -32.47 -40.42 -24.36
C GLY A 833 -32.54 -39.75 -25.73
N SER A 834 -33.11 -40.47 -26.70
CA SER A 834 -33.85 -39.85 -27.81
C SER A 834 -35.31 -40.34 -27.80
N SER A 835 -36.24 -39.42 -27.66
CA SER A 835 -37.68 -39.55 -27.99
C SER A 835 -38.17 -38.12 -28.22
N ILE A 836 -38.84 -37.70 -29.29
CA ILE A 836 -39.45 -38.35 -30.46
C ILE A 836 -39.58 -37.21 -31.50
N GLY A 837 -39.24 -37.49 -32.76
CA GLY A 837 -39.71 -36.71 -33.90
C GLY A 837 -41.01 -37.32 -34.44
N SER A 838 -41.95 -36.45 -34.80
CA SER A 838 -43.18 -36.71 -35.55
C SER A 838 -42.99 -37.58 -36.80
N ILE A 839 -44.07 -38.25 -37.24
CA ILE A 839 -44.54 -38.31 -38.65
C ILE A 839 -46.03 -38.80 -38.71
N ASP A 840 -46.85 -37.94 -39.33
CA ASP A 840 -48.09 -38.05 -40.12
C ASP A 840 -49.17 -39.17 -40.08
N GLN A 841 -50.43 -38.66 -40.02
CA GLN A 841 -51.66 -38.96 -40.81
C GLN A 841 -52.50 -40.26 -40.57
N PRO A 842 -53.78 -40.34 -41.04
CA PRO A 842 -54.90 -39.37 -41.13
C PRO A 842 -56.29 -39.96 -40.70
N LEU A 843 -57.35 -39.14 -40.78
CA LEU A 843 -58.80 -39.44 -41.00
C LEU A 843 -59.84 -39.15 -39.89
N LYS A 844 -60.83 -38.35 -40.33
CA LYS A 844 -62.29 -38.39 -40.06
C LYS A 844 -62.88 -37.74 -38.80
N SER A 845 -63.49 -36.57 -39.07
CA SER A 845 -64.93 -36.31 -38.96
C SER A 845 -65.55 -35.90 -37.60
N THR A 846 -66.20 -34.72 -37.66
CA THR A 846 -67.54 -34.40 -37.12
C THR A 846 -67.64 -33.62 -35.80
N SER A 847 -67.91 -32.31 -35.97
CA SER A 847 -68.89 -31.44 -35.30
C SER A 847 -69.12 -31.49 -33.78
N ARG A 848 -69.08 -30.30 -33.16
CA ARG A 848 -70.14 -29.60 -32.36
C ARG A 848 -69.42 -28.56 -31.47
N MET A 849 -69.72 -27.25 -31.58
CA MET A 849 -70.71 -26.52 -30.76
C MET A 849 -70.64 -26.96 -29.28
N SER A 850 -70.53 -26.12 -28.25
CA SER A 850 -70.80 -24.70 -28.02
C SER A 850 -70.78 -24.50 -26.49
N VAL A 851 -70.75 -23.23 -26.04
CA VAL A 851 -71.20 -22.74 -24.71
C VAL A 851 -70.16 -22.72 -23.56
N PHE A 852 -69.62 -21.51 -23.36
CA PHE A 852 -69.85 -20.61 -22.21
C PHE A 852 -69.87 -21.12 -20.75
N THR A 853 -69.33 -20.23 -19.90
CA THR A 853 -69.46 -20.11 -18.42
C THR A 853 -68.63 -21.12 -17.63
N SER A 854 -68.16 -20.89 -16.41
CA SER A 854 -68.01 -19.73 -15.52
C SER A 854 -67.36 -20.29 -14.26
N SER A 855 -66.38 -19.57 -13.72
CA SER A 855 -66.09 -19.38 -12.29
C SER A 855 -65.87 -20.56 -11.32
N ARG A 856 -64.74 -20.42 -10.62
CA ARG A 856 -64.50 -20.53 -9.16
C ARG A 856 -64.26 -21.91 -8.53
N GLU A 857 -63.12 -21.91 -7.83
CA GLU A 857 -62.86 -22.39 -6.45
C GLU A 857 -63.10 -23.89 -6.19
N SER A 858 -62.06 -24.70 -5.98
CA SER A 858 -61.23 -24.82 -4.75
C SER A 858 -61.88 -25.66 -3.65
N ILE A 859 -61.02 -26.47 -3.00
CA ILE A 859 -61.23 -27.36 -1.83
C ILE A 859 -61.83 -28.73 -2.23
N GLY A 860 -61.27 -29.90 -1.91
CA GLY A 860 -60.22 -30.30 -0.99
C GLY A 860 -60.61 -31.64 -0.34
N SER A 861 -59.62 -32.37 0.16
CA SER A 861 -59.70 -33.56 1.05
C SER A 861 -59.79 -34.95 0.38
N VAL A 862 -59.24 -36.05 0.90
CA VAL A 862 -58.33 -36.36 2.01
C VAL A 862 -57.92 -37.86 1.89
N VAL A 863 -56.62 -38.13 2.04
CA VAL A 863 -55.91 -39.23 2.76
C VAL A 863 -56.56 -40.62 2.98
N LYS A 864 -55.79 -41.70 2.66
CA LYS A 864 -55.42 -42.84 3.56
C LYS A 864 -54.32 -43.73 2.93
N ILE A 865 -53.06 -43.71 3.42
CA ILE A 865 -52.38 -44.58 4.42
C ILE A 865 -51.88 -45.95 3.85
N GLU A 866 -50.55 -46.01 3.61
CA GLU A 866 -49.49 -46.99 4.05
C GLU A 866 -49.73 -48.52 4.13
N PRO A 867 -48.71 -49.43 4.32
CA PRO A 867 -47.25 -49.29 4.64
C PRO A 867 -46.33 -50.27 3.79
N GLN A 868 -44.98 -50.38 3.85
CA GLN A 868 -44.10 -50.90 4.93
C GLN A 868 -42.58 -50.93 4.54
N PHE A 869 -41.74 -50.64 5.55
CA PHE A 869 -40.39 -51.15 5.95
C PHE A 869 -39.09 -51.00 5.13
N GLY A 870 -38.04 -50.46 5.79
CA GLY A 870 -36.62 -50.81 5.57
C GLY A 870 -35.58 -49.71 5.90
N GLU A 871 -35.09 -49.68 7.14
CA GLU A 871 -33.92 -48.93 7.68
C GLU A 871 -32.55 -49.54 7.21
N PRO A 872 -31.32 -49.08 7.62
CA PRO A 872 -30.93 -47.92 8.48
C PRO A 872 -29.63 -47.14 8.06
N ALA A 873 -29.30 -46.17 8.93
CA ALA A 873 -27.96 -45.70 9.36
C ALA A 873 -27.30 -44.54 8.58
N SER A 874 -26.57 -43.59 9.17
CA SER A 874 -26.37 -43.10 10.56
C SER A 874 -25.38 -41.92 10.46
N ASN A 875 -25.61 -40.80 11.13
CA ASN A 875 -24.62 -40.18 12.04
C ASN A 875 -25.14 -38.89 12.68
N ALA A 876 -25.12 -38.91 14.03
CA ALA A 876 -25.37 -37.83 14.97
C ALA A 876 -24.29 -36.74 14.88
N SER A 877 -24.48 -35.49 15.35
CA SER A 877 -24.56 -35.01 16.75
C SER A 877 -24.43 -33.47 16.65
N ARG A 878 -24.90 -32.55 17.50
CA ARG A 878 -25.29 -32.53 18.90
C ARG A 878 -26.01 -31.19 19.20
N LYS A 879 -26.89 -31.22 20.23
CA LYS A 879 -27.70 -30.15 20.88
C LYS A 879 -26.87 -28.95 21.38
N THR A 880 -27.45 -27.76 21.61
CA THR A 880 -28.09 -27.30 22.89
C THR A 880 -28.92 -26.01 22.68
N THR A 881 -30.26 -25.95 22.90
CA THR A 881 -31.03 -25.51 24.12
C THR A 881 -30.76 -24.07 24.59
N LYS A 882 -31.71 -23.19 24.99
CA LYS A 882 -33.19 -23.14 25.10
C LYS A 882 -33.56 -21.74 25.67
N SER A 883 -34.78 -21.23 25.38
CA SER A 883 -35.75 -20.53 26.26
C SER A 883 -35.36 -19.18 26.94
N ASP A 884 -36.19 -18.16 27.18
CA ASP A 884 -37.58 -17.76 26.89
C ASP A 884 -37.84 -16.39 27.61
N PRO A 885 -39.04 -15.76 27.55
CA PRO A 885 -39.20 -14.29 27.49
C PRO A 885 -40.00 -13.61 28.64
N ALA A 886 -40.12 -12.27 28.50
CA ALA A 886 -41.27 -11.37 28.72
C ALA A 886 -41.93 -11.13 30.12
N SER A 887 -42.15 -9.83 30.44
CA SER A 887 -43.37 -9.22 31.05
C SER A 887 -43.08 -7.75 31.49
N LYS A 888 -43.67 -6.68 30.89
CA LYS A 888 -44.90 -5.90 31.28
C LYS A 888 -44.88 -5.34 32.73
N LYS A 889 -45.34 -4.11 33.10
CA LYS A 889 -45.90 -2.87 32.49
C LYS A 889 -46.15 -1.85 33.66
N SER A 890 -46.47 -0.58 33.33
CA SER A 890 -47.11 0.51 34.14
C SER A 890 -46.21 1.42 35.01
N LEU A 891 -46.52 2.69 35.35
CA LEU A 891 -47.16 3.89 34.75
C LEU A 891 -47.25 4.91 35.91
N SER A 892 -46.71 6.14 35.80
CA SER A 892 -47.31 7.42 36.28
C SER A 892 -46.31 8.59 36.43
N LEU A 893 -46.79 9.77 36.01
CA LEU A 893 -46.28 11.16 36.01
C LEU A 893 -46.40 11.83 37.42
N PRO A 894 -45.98 13.10 37.73
CA PRO A 894 -46.04 14.30 36.86
C PRO A 894 -45.09 15.54 37.06
N LYS A 895 -45.20 16.48 36.09
CA LYS A 895 -45.14 17.99 36.12
C LYS A 895 -43.83 18.76 36.42
N ARG A 896 -43.43 19.67 35.49
CA ARG A 896 -43.63 21.15 35.57
C ARG A 896 -43.18 21.94 34.30
N SER A 897 -44.05 22.87 33.88
CA SER A 897 -43.92 24.20 33.19
C SER A 897 -42.57 24.68 32.61
N THR A 898 -42.47 25.48 31.52
CA THR A 898 -43.13 26.79 31.29
C THR A 898 -43.00 27.26 29.81
N ILE A 899 -43.98 28.03 29.33
CA ILE A 899 -44.05 28.72 28.01
C ILE A 899 -43.74 30.21 28.21
N VAL A 900 -43.04 30.86 27.27
CA VAL A 900 -43.18 32.31 26.96
C VAL A 900 -43.05 32.53 25.45
N HIS A 901 -43.99 33.26 24.87
CA HIS A 901 -44.05 33.72 23.48
C HIS A 901 -44.59 35.16 23.50
N GLU A 902 -43.92 36.10 22.82
CA GLU A 902 -44.39 37.42 22.33
C GLU A 902 -43.14 38.18 21.80
N LYS A 903 -43.11 39.02 20.75
CA LYS A 903 -44.09 39.54 19.78
C LYS A 903 -43.34 40.35 18.68
N GLN A 904 -43.97 40.47 17.50
CA GLN A 904 -43.96 41.58 16.51
C GLN A 904 -42.64 41.96 15.76
N GLN A 905 -42.54 41.78 14.43
CA GLN A 905 -43.13 42.52 13.29
C GLN A 905 -42.77 44.03 13.18
N SER A 906 -41.96 44.38 12.16
CA SER A 906 -42.37 45.10 10.92
C SER A 906 -41.47 46.26 10.44
N ARG A 907 -41.24 46.29 9.10
CA ARG A 907 -40.99 47.45 8.18
C ARG A 907 -39.63 48.18 8.30
N LYS A 908 -39.00 48.74 7.24
CA LYS A 908 -39.40 49.12 5.87
C LYS A 908 -38.16 49.48 5.01
N LYS A 909 -38.18 49.08 3.73
CA LYS A 909 -37.81 49.78 2.46
C LYS A 909 -36.56 50.70 2.37
N SER A 910 -35.69 50.40 1.40
CA SER A 910 -35.59 51.12 0.12
C SER A 910 -35.22 50.16 -0.99
#